data_AF-A0A1F4X7L4-F1
#
_entry.id   AF-A0A1F4X7L4-F1
#
_cell.length_a   1.000
_cell.length_b   1.000
_cell.length_c   1.000
_cell.angle_alpha   90.00
_cell.angle_beta   90.00
_cell.angle_gamma   90.00
#
_symmetry.space_group_name_H-M   'P 1'
#
loop_
_entity.id
_entity.type
_entity.pdbx_description
1 polymer ?
#
loop_
_entity_poly.entity_id
_entity_poly.type
_entity_poly.pdbx_seq_one_letter_code
_entity_poly.pdbx_strand_id
1 'polypeptide(L)'
;MLKKLFVLSAVLAFFCSPLRAETKKVGPFLIQDGRPSQSASLGTDLSGFRQAAGPQDFCPFTASCLDAALGDPCDLTFGGPGTAWSYQDPAKNCPPAACPTVYPFEVKAVHVLLSNCDPTQSCIMVVTPGIWEADFTDPDCVKPGNQICTGPPVQVFLPPNTHCQEFVIPLEDSCCVDTSYFASITVDFPTGVCNSGICHDLTCDLCCDYVFDGANYIDLCLSGLPGNLAIWTDGLLSCQSVCEGPASDTGPNHYKTWRLQPKPVTGLAVVTDQFMTDDLAYSQIEFLSNPVRKIVPAAVAPNDTFDIVDPDYHLVWYRAQGRDTLLEVEYVNQFESTTVEIDSVKYLLLPAQKIAPIFHNRPDSLDHFKAYRIRDPKTIHRSLGVDLQDQFDQLMGITERIDSLIPRLFLNPAQKFTEPTYDTTTHYLAYEIFPKRTIGIQAVTVDQFETIPGEFEDSLIVLFSDMLLVPTRKLDFGIPEPDTGPNHFKTWRIQPVPFTVTVALEDQFMKDDNVRLDGIEFLSNPVRKIVFDPLGIPDTFNITDPDEHLNWYKAVGKKNYLKLAYQNQFESTTVLIDSLKYLLVPAQKLPHPAPESLDHYKCYRICNPVLFNKAVLLDDQFDLTQEQVTSLSATYFCTPAIKNTEPGYDTSTHYVAYSFAPGSTTNESRTTIDQFGQHPAQALVSELLLVPTDKLGVLCDAIPGDANADLAITLADAISIVNYIFNNAGCLPLPLCWLSGKVCRGDTDGSGAVSLADVIRLVNFIFAKPCPTGVPGTTPCCWKPLPSPGSTCCLPVPGCDPSCP
;
A
#
# COMPACT_ATOMS: atom_id res chain seq x y z
N MET A 1 17.24 -52.52 32.84
CA MET A 1 17.74 -51.13 32.75
C MET A 1 17.02 -50.25 33.78
N LEU A 2 17.23 -50.57 35.06
CA LEU A 2 16.91 -49.72 36.21
C LEU A 2 18.26 -49.30 36.79
N LYS A 3 18.61 -48.00 36.67
CA LYS A 3 19.68 -47.23 37.34
C LYS A 3 20.17 -46.16 36.37
N LYS A 4 19.49 -45.01 36.35
CA LYS A 4 20.00 -43.66 36.01
C LYS A 4 18.85 -42.65 36.01
N LEU A 5 18.12 -42.59 37.13
CA LEU A 5 17.14 -41.55 37.41
C LEU A 5 17.30 -41.13 38.87
N PHE A 6 18.42 -40.44 39.17
CA PHE A 6 18.72 -39.94 40.51
C PHE A 6 19.77 -38.81 40.47
N VAL A 7 19.55 -37.78 39.64
CA VAL A 7 20.19 -36.47 39.80
C VAL A 7 19.25 -35.40 39.23
N LEU A 8 18.30 -34.91 40.02
CA LEU A 8 17.75 -33.53 40.01
C LEU A 8 16.57 -33.44 41.01
N SER A 9 16.86 -33.42 42.32
CA SER A 9 15.88 -33.00 43.35
C SER A 9 16.58 -32.32 44.53
N ALA A 10 17.49 -31.39 44.23
CA ALA A 10 18.20 -30.64 45.26
C ALA A 10 18.45 -29.19 44.84
N VAL A 11 17.40 -28.36 44.74
CA VAL A 11 17.52 -26.88 44.85
C VAL A 11 16.33 -26.21 45.57
N LEU A 12 15.14 -26.80 45.69
CA LEU A 12 14.00 -26.12 46.33
C LEU A 12 13.62 -26.71 47.69
N ALA A 13 14.31 -26.28 48.75
CA ALA A 13 13.79 -26.29 50.13
C ALA A 13 14.67 -25.43 51.06
N PHE A 14 14.34 -24.15 51.23
CA PHE A 14 14.71 -23.41 52.45
C PHE A 14 13.61 -22.39 52.80
N PHE A 15 13.25 -22.39 54.09
CA PHE A 15 12.28 -21.57 54.84
C PHE A 15 10.82 -22.02 54.90
N CYS A 16 10.54 -22.73 55.99
CA CYS A 16 9.24 -22.92 56.60
C CYS A 16 9.26 -22.27 58.00
N SER A 17 8.30 -21.42 58.33
CA SER A 17 7.62 -21.43 59.65
C SER A 17 6.33 -20.57 59.64
N PRO A 18 5.30 -20.94 60.42
CA PRO A 18 3.92 -20.48 60.22
C PRO A 18 3.40 -19.58 61.35
N LEU A 19 2.37 -18.76 61.08
CA LEU A 19 1.52 -18.17 62.11
C LEU A 19 0.02 -18.23 61.74
N ARG A 20 -0.66 -19.06 62.54
CA ARG A 20 -2.05 -19.07 63.05
C ARG A 20 -3.17 -18.28 62.37
N ALA A 21 -4.27 -19.01 62.18
CA ALA A 21 -5.62 -18.58 61.86
C ALA A 21 -6.43 -18.11 63.09
N GLU A 22 -7.38 -17.20 62.84
CA GLU A 22 -8.65 -17.13 63.60
C GLU A 22 -9.82 -16.94 62.63
N THR A 23 -10.79 -17.85 62.73
CA THR A 23 -12.10 -17.81 62.07
C THR A 23 -13.17 -17.41 63.10
N LYS A 24 -14.11 -16.54 62.71
CA LYS A 24 -15.38 -16.40 63.44
C LYS A 24 -16.57 -16.37 62.46
N LYS A 25 -17.37 -17.44 62.56
CA LYS A 25 -18.74 -17.58 62.06
C LYS A 25 -19.71 -16.74 62.91
N VAL A 26 -20.77 -16.19 62.31
CA VAL A 26 -22.15 -16.26 62.84
C VAL A 26 -23.13 -16.23 61.66
N GLY A 27 -24.13 -17.12 61.71
CA GLY A 27 -25.19 -17.30 60.72
C GLY A 27 -26.50 -16.54 61.05
N PRO A 28 -27.66 -17.01 60.57
CA PRO A 28 -28.68 -16.17 59.91
C PRO A 28 -29.96 -15.96 60.73
N PHE A 29 -30.79 -14.97 60.38
CA PHE A 29 -32.20 -14.91 60.78
C PHE A 29 -33.11 -14.26 59.73
N LEU A 30 -34.30 -14.84 59.61
CA LEU A 30 -35.39 -14.61 58.65
C LEU A 30 -36.48 -13.64 59.18
N ILE A 31 -37.29 -13.12 58.25
CA ILE A 31 -38.78 -12.93 58.26
C ILE A 31 -39.33 -11.49 58.02
N GLN A 32 -39.99 -11.39 56.84
CA GLN A 32 -41.25 -10.74 56.41
C GLN A 32 -41.46 -9.22 56.17
N ASP A 33 -41.98 -9.02 54.95
CA ASP A 33 -43.13 -8.22 54.46
C ASP A 33 -43.07 -6.69 54.34
N GLY A 34 -43.33 -6.23 53.11
CA GLY A 34 -43.82 -4.88 52.81
C GLY A 34 -43.36 -4.30 51.46
N ARG A 35 -44.09 -4.57 50.36
CA ARG A 35 -44.13 -3.72 49.15
C ARG A 35 -44.91 -2.41 49.44
N PRO A 36 -44.93 -1.34 48.59
CA PRO A 36 -44.48 -1.26 47.18
C PRO A 36 -43.72 0.02 46.74
N SER A 37 -43.11 -0.09 45.54
CA SER A 37 -42.98 0.92 44.46
C SER A 37 -42.23 2.25 44.72
N GLN A 38 -41.09 2.46 44.04
CA GLN A 38 -40.93 3.32 42.84
C GLN A 38 -39.44 3.57 42.52
N SER A 39 -39.17 3.84 41.25
CA SER A 39 -37.94 4.38 40.61
C SER A 39 -36.62 3.62 40.79
N ALA A 40 -36.23 2.88 39.76
CA ALA A 40 -34.89 2.32 39.60
C ALA A 40 -33.92 3.41 39.09
N SER A 41 -32.95 3.77 39.93
CA SER A 41 -31.63 4.20 39.50
C SER A 41 -30.75 2.95 39.42
N LEU A 42 -30.07 2.74 38.29
CA LEU A 42 -29.00 1.75 38.19
C LEU A 42 -27.70 2.50 37.94
N GLY A 43 -26.89 2.57 38.99
CA GLY A 43 -25.44 2.70 38.88
C GLY A 43 -24.82 1.32 38.73
N THR A 44 -23.79 1.24 37.91
CA THR A 44 -22.83 0.13 37.82
C THR A 44 -21.50 0.81 37.47
N ASP A 45 -20.63 1.07 38.45
CA ASP A 45 -19.52 0.18 38.83
C ASP A 45 -18.79 -0.40 37.61
N LEU A 46 -17.74 0.30 37.19
CA LEU A 46 -16.75 -0.16 36.22
C LEU A 46 -15.38 -0.10 36.88
N SER A 47 -15.09 -1.11 37.69
CA SER A 47 -13.74 -1.42 38.12
C SER A 47 -13.26 -2.71 37.42
N GLY A 48 -12.35 -2.54 36.46
CA GLY A 48 -11.55 -3.64 35.94
C GLY A 48 -11.35 -3.61 34.43
N PHE A 49 -10.19 -3.10 34.00
CA PHE A 49 -9.25 -3.75 33.05
C PHE A 49 -8.03 -2.81 32.95
N ARG A 50 -6.92 -3.17 33.61
CA ARG A 50 -5.59 -2.63 33.30
C ARG A 50 -4.89 -3.66 32.42
N GLN A 51 -4.64 -3.31 31.17
CA GLN A 51 -3.72 -4.03 30.31
C GLN A 51 -2.83 -2.98 29.65
N ALA A 52 -1.52 -3.13 29.81
CA ALA A 52 -0.54 -2.26 29.17
C ALA A 52 -0.42 -2.64 27.69
N ALA A 53 -0.49 -1.65 26.79
CA ALA A 53 -0.20 -1.83 25.36
C ALA A 53 1.28 -1.56 25.09
N GLY A 54 1.83 -2.32 24.13
CA GLY A 54 3.21 -2.21 23.62
C GLY A 54 3.33 -1.25 22.41
N PRO A 55 4.51 -1.19 21.77
CA PRO A 55 4.96 -0.04 20.99
C PRO A 55 4.55 -0.13 19.51
N GLN A 56 3.68 0.79 19.09
CA GLN A 56 3.63 1.41 17.75
C GLN A 56 3.03 2.81 17.98
N ASP A 57 3.84 3.85 17.78
CA ASP A 57 3.57 5.23 18.16
C ASP A 57 2.42 5.83 17.33
N PHE A 58 1.31 6.15 17.99
CA PHE A 58 0.18 6.88 17.45
C PHE A 58 -0.44 7.70 18.57
N CYS A 59 -0.63 9.01 18.37
CA CYS A 59 -1.13 9.96 19.37
C CYS A 59 -2.48 9.47 19.94
N PRO A 60 -2.51 8.83 21.12
CA PRO A 60 -3.77 8.42 21.73
C PRO A 60 -4.32 9.65 22.44
N PHE A 61 -5.46 10.16 21.99
CA PHE A 61 -6.15 11.19 22.76
C PHE A 61 -6.77 10.54 24.01
N THR A 62 -5.98 10.41 25.08
CA THR A 62 -6.55 10.05 26.39
C THR A 62 -7.21 11.30 26.94
N ALA A 63 -8.50 11.46 26.65
CA ALA A 63 -9.37 12.35 27.40
C ALA A 63 -9.49 11.85 28.86
N SER A 64 -8.44 12.06 29.65
CA SER A 64 -8.46 12.03 31.11
C SER A 64 -8.01 13.39 31.64
N CYS A 65 -8.56 14.48 31.11
CA CYS A 65 -8.26 15.86 31.51
C CYS A 65 -9.26 16.44 32.52
N LEU A 66 -9.96 15.61 33.29
CA LEU A 66 -10.76 16.10 34.42
C LEU A 66 -10.03 16.05 35.77
N ASP A 67 -8.91 15.32 35.90
CA ASP A 67 -8.24 15.14 37.20
C ASP A 67 -6.68 15.22 37.20
N ALA A 68 -6.03 15.43 36.05
CA ALA A 68 -4.57 15.64 36.02
C ALA A 68 -4.24 17.10 36.42
N ALA A 69 -3.33 17.28 37.39
CA ALA A 69 -2.79 18.59 37.71
C ALA A 69 -2.01 19.11 36.49
N LEU A 70 -2.62 20.04 35.74
CA LEU A 70 -2.00 20.73 34.62
C LEU A 70 -0.63 21.28 35.06
N GLY A 71 0.41 21.02 34.26
CA GLY A 71 1.71 21.71 34.40
C GLY A 71 1.55 23.22 34.23
N ASP A 72 2.63 23.99 34.41
CA ASP A 72 2.58 25.46 34.33
C ASP A 72 1.99 25.88 32.96
N PRO A 73 0.74 26.39 32.91
CA PRO A 73 -0.10 26.35 31.70
C PRO A 73 0.30 27.37 30.62
N CYS A 74 1.52 27.90 30.67
CA CYS A 74 1.99 29.02 29.87
C CYS A 74 3.45 28.90 29.38
N ASP A 75 4.00 27.69 29.29
CA ASP A 75 5.36 27.52 28.76
C ASP A 75 5.43 27.80 27.24
N LEU A 76 4.33 27.58 26.51
CA LEU A 76 4.20 27.93 25.09
C LEU A 76 3.63 29.34 24.92
N THR A 77 4.52 30.34 24.99
CA THR A 77 4.18 31.72 24.63
C THR A 77 4.40 31.97 23.15
N PHE A 78 3.38 32.49 22.46
CA PHE A 78 3.54 32.96 21.08
C PHE A 78 4.31 34.28 21.10
N GLY A 79 5.56 34.25 20.61
CA GLY A 79 6.38 35.46 20.44
C GLY A 79 5.90 36.41 19.33
N GLY A 80 4.82 36.06 18.63
CA GLY A 80 4.24 36.78 17.50
C GLY A 80 3.16 35.93 16.81
N PRO A 81 2.70 36.33 15.61
CA PRO A 81 1.78 35.53 14.82
C PRO A 81 2.39 34.16 14.52
N GLY A 82 1.64 33.10 14.75
CA GLY A 82 2.12 31.73 14.56
C GLY A 82 0.99 30.76 14.31
N THR A 83 1.32 29.67 13.61
CA THR A 83 0.39 28.57 13.36
C THR A 83 0.90 27.34 14.10
N ALA A 84 -0.03 26.65 14.75
CA ALA A 84 0.20 25.39 15.41
C ALA A 84 -0.71 24.32 14.79
N TRP A 85 -0.18 23.10 14.63
CA TRP A 85 -0.87 21.96 14.03
C TRP A 85 -0.88 20.78 15.00
N SER A 86 -1.96 20.01 14.97
CA SER A 86 -2.11 18.77 15.72
C SER A 86 -2.71 17.68 14.84
N TYR A 87 -2.04 16.52 14.77
CA TYR A 87 -2.43 15.39 13.93
C TYR A 87 -3.73 14.74 14.40
N GLN A 88 -4.60 14.39 13.45
CA GLN A 88 -5.92 13.82 13.70
C GLN A 88 -6.07 12.51 12.90
N ASP A 89 -6.28 11.40 13.61
CA ASP A 89 -6.61 10.10 13.02
C ASP A 89 -7.89 9.52 13.66
N PRO A 90 -9.06 9.90 13.13
CA PRO A 90 -10.36 9.38 13.55
C PRO A 90 -10.47 7.85 13.53
N ALA A 91 -9.72 7.15 12.67
CA ALA A 91 -9.78 5.68 12.57
C ALA A 91 -9.23 4.99 13.83
N LYS A 92 -8.39 5.69 14.61
CA LYS A 92 -7.83 5.20 15.87
C LYS A 92 -8.62 5.61 17.10
N ASN A 93 -9.26 6.78 17.06
CA ASN A 93 -9.88 7.39 18.24
C ASN A 93 -11.39 7.13 18.37
N CYS A 94 -12.09 6.78 17.29
CA CYS A 94 -13.50 6.39 17.38
C CYS A 94 -13.67 4.94 17.89
N PRO A 95 -14.58 4.67 18.85
CA PRO A 95 -14.83 3.31 19.31
C PRO A 95 -15.26 2.42 18.12
N PRO A 96 -14.60 1.28 17.87
CA PRO A 96 -14.79 0.47 16.66
C PRO A 96 -16.21 -0.12 16.50
N ALA A 97 -17.09 0.02 17.50
CA ALA A 97 -18.45 -0.47 17.47
C ALA A 97 -19.50 0.54 16.95
N ALA A 98 -19.16 1.83 16.83
CA ALA A 98 -20.17 2.87 16.58
C ALA A 98 -20.16 3.45 15.16
N CYS A 99 -19.06 3.35 14.39
CA CYS A 99 -18.89 4.13 13.15
C CYS A 99 -18.32 3.25 12.02
N PRO A 100 -19.16 2.70 11.13
CA PRO A 100 -18.77 1.69 10.15
C PRO A 100 -17.94 2.23 8.96
N THR A 101 -17.83 3.55 8.81
CA THR A 101 -17.00 4.22 7.80
C THR A 101 -16.35 5.43 8.45
N VAL A 102 -15.02 5.43 8.55
CA VAL A 102 -14.26 6.52 9.20
C VAL A 102 -14.01 7.67 8.23
N TYR A 103 -14.09 7.43 6.92
CA TYR A 103 -13.87 8.44 5.89
C TYR A 103 -14.84 8.22 4.71
N PRO A 104 -15.14 9.27 3.93
CA PRO A 104 -14.91 10.69 4.27
C PRO A 104 -15.89 11.17 5.34
N PHE A 105 -15.52 12.19 6.11
CA PHE A 105 -16.44 12.85 7.05
C PHE A 105 -16.18 14.35 7.15
N GLU A 106 -17.16 15.02 7.73
CA GLU A 106 -17.27 16.47 7.82
C GLU A 106 -16.66 17.00 9.12
N VAL A 107 -15.77 17.99 9.02
CA VAL A 107 -15.24 18.79 10.12
C VAL A 107 -15.85 20.18 10.07
N LYS A 108 -16.46 20.65 11.15
CA LYS A 108 -17.11 21.98 11.20
C LYS A 108 -16.37 22.97 12.06
N ALA A 109 -15.58 22.49 13.01
CA ALA A 109 -14.87 23.37 13.92
C ALA A 109 -13.55 22.75 14.40
N VAL A 110 -12.59 23.64 14.68
CA VAL A 110 -11.39 23.32 15.42
C VAL A 110 -11.59 23.77 16.87
N HIS A 111 -11.43 22.84 17.79
CA HIS A 111 -11.46 23.07 19.22
C HIS A 111 -10.03 23.32 19.71
N VAL A 112 -9.88 24.27 20.63
CA VAL A 112 -8.59 24.58 21.27
C VAL A 112 -8.78 24.96 22.74
N LEU A 113 -7.89 24.48 23.62
CA LEU A 113 -7.76 25.00 24.99
C LEU A 113 -6.72 26.12 25.04
N LEU A 114 -7.15 27.32 25.46
CA LEU A 114 -6.30 28.51 25.58
C LEU A 114 -6.19 28.98 27.03
N SER A 115 -5.05 29.55 27.40
CA SER A 115 -4.77 30.10 28.73
C SER A 115 -4.30 31.56 28.68
N ASN A 116 -4.50 32.30 29.77
CA ASN A 116 -3.88 33.61 29.99
C ASN A 116 -3.32 33.66 31.42
N CYS A 117 -1.99 33.63 31.53
CA CYS A 117 -1.29 33.67 32.80
C CYS A 117 -0.96 35.08 33.29
N ASP A 118 -1.34 36.13 32.57
CA ASP A 118 -1.20 37.49 33.10
C ASP A 118 -2.27 37.71 34.20
N PRO A 119 -1.85 37.99 35.44
CA PRO A 119 -2.80 38.20 36.54
C PRO A 119 -3.49 39.57 36.49
N THR A 120 -3.05 40.47 35.63
CA THR A 120 -3.43 41.88 35.60
C THR A 120 -4.04 42.34 34.28
N GLN A 121 -3.76 41.65 33.17
CA GLN A 121 -4.19 42.06 31.83
C GLN A 121 -5.03 40.98 31.14
N SER A 122 -6.13 41.40 30.54
CA SER A 122 -6.88 40.56 29.60
C SER A 122 -6.15 40.48 28.27
N CYS A 123 -6.19 39.33 27.61
CA CYS A 123 -5.70 39.20 26.25
C CYS A 123 -6.84 39.20 25.24
N ILE A 124 -6.63 39.88 24.12
CA ILE A 124 -7.44 39.74 22.91
C ILE A 124 -6.54 39.14 21.83
N MET A 125 -6.93 37.99 21.31
CA MET A 125 -6.26 37.34 20.20
C MET A 125 -7.25 37.07 19.07
N VAL A 126 -6.74 37.00 17.84
CA VAL A 126 -7.49 36.61 16.65
C VAL A 126 -7.04 35.21 16.28
N VAL A 127 -7.96 34.26 16.29
CA VAL A 127 -7.69 32.85 16.01
C VAL A 127 -8.34 32.47 14.68
N THR A 128 -7.57 31.92 13.76
CA THR A 128 -8.04 31.45 12.45
C THR A 128 -7.85 29.93 12.40
N PRO A 129 -8.93 29.13 12.27
CA PRO A 129 -8.81 27.67 12.22
C PRO A 129 -8.47 27.21 10.80
N GLY A 130 -7.82 26.05 10.67
CA GLY A 130 -7.58 25.43 9.37
C GLY A 130 -7.39 23.93 9.46
N ILE A 131 -7.68 23.23 8.36
CA ILE A 131 -7.48 21.80 8.19
C ILE A 131 -6.47 21.58 7.07
N TRP A 132 -5.53 20.66 7.26
CA TRP A 132 -4.42 20.41 6.34
C TRP A 132 -4.28 18.91 6.05
N GLU A 133 -3.84 18.57 4.85
CA GLU A 133 -3.50 17.20 4.47
C GLU A 133 -2.39 16.65 5.38
N ALA A 134 -2.42 15.35 5.62
CA ALA A 134 -1.27 14.64 6.17
C ALA A 134 -0.29 14.31 5.04
N ASP A 135 0.91 14.88 5.08
CA ASP A 135 2.00 14.56 4.17
C ASP A 135 2.77 13.34 4.70
N PHE A 136 2.68 12.24 3.96
CA PHE A 136 3.31 10.96 4.26
C PHE A 136 4.65 10.75 3.51
N THR A 137 5.23 11.78 2.89
CA THR A 137 6.54 11.69 2.22
C THR A 137 7.65 11.26 3.18
N ASP A 138 7.52 11.56 4.46
CA ASP A 138 8.36 11.07 5.55
C ASP A 138 7.58 9.99 6.33
N PRO A 139 7.84 8.68 6.08
CA PRO A 139 7.07 7.60 6.67
C PRO A 139 7.29 7.46 8.18
N ASP A 140 8.38 8.02 8.71
CA ASP A 140 8.69 8.00 10.14
C ASP A 140 8.02 9.18 10.87
N CYS A 141 7.65 10.25 10.15
CA CYS A 141 7.14 11.47 10.76
C CYS A 141 6.21 12.25 9.82
N VAL A 142 4.90 11.99 9.94
CA VAL A 142 3.86 12.64 9.14
C VAL A 142 3.85 14.14 9.42
N LYS A 143 3.85 14.97 8.38
CA LYS A 143 3.90 16.44 8.49
C LYS A 143 2.62 17.10 7.93
N PRO A 144 2.31 18.35 8.32
CA PRO A 144 1.26 19.11 7.65
C PRO A 144 1.59 19.33 6.16
N GLY A 145 0.68 18.95 5.27
CA GLY A 145 0.76 19.08 3.81
C GLY A 145 0.09 20.35 3.29
N ASN A 146 -0.78 20.25 2.27
CA ASN A 146 -1.53 21.40 1.78
C ASN A 146 -2.74 21.74 2.67
N GLN A 147 -3.11 23.02 2.73
CA GLN A 147 -4.33 23.42 3.43
C GLN A 147 -5.56 22.96 2.64
N ILE A 148 -6.41 22.16 3.28
CA ILE A 148 -7.68 21.69 2.71
C ILE A 148 -8.74 22.79 2.80
N CYS A 149 -8.86 23.42 3.98
CA CYS A 149 -9.84 24.47 4.23
C CYS A 149 -9.43 25.37 5.41
N THR A 150 -10.13 26.50 5.56
CA THR A 150 -9.91 27.48 6.63
C THR A 150 -11.25 28.03 7.12
N GLY A 151 -11.26 28.61 8.32
CA GLY A 151 -12.38 29.42 8.81
C GLY A 151 -12.08 30.90 8.86
N PRO A 152 -13.10 31.74 9.11
CA PRO A 152 -12.90 33.15 9.32
C PRO A 152 -12.13 33.40 10.63
N PRO A 153 -11.35 34.50 10.72
CA PRO A 153 -10.69 34.88 11.96
C PRO A 153 -11.71 35.22 13.06
N VAL A 154 -11.56 34.61 14.24
CA VAL A 154 -12.41 34.82 15.42
C VAL A 154 -11.65 35.56 16.51
N GLN A 155 -12.20 36.66 17.01
CA GLN A 155 -11.66 37.34 18.18
C GLN A 155 -12.00 36.57 19.46
N VAL A 156 -10.96 36.12 20.16
CA VAL A 156 -11.05 35.44 21.45
C VAL A 156 -10.59 36.39 22.56
N PHE A 157 -11.44 36.56 23.57
CA PHE A 157 -11.14 37.36 24.75
C PHE A 157 -10.81 36.44 25.93
N LEU A 158 -9.59 36.54 26.46
CA LEU A 158 -9.10 35.79 27.60
C LEU A 158 -8.95 36.73 28.82
N PRO A 159 -9.81 36.63 29.84
CA PRO A 159 -9.64 37.37 31.09
C PRO A 159 -8.26 37.15 31.76
N PRO A 160 -7.81 38.04 32.66
CA PRO A 160 -6.64 37.77 33.49
C PRO A 160 -6.81 36.48 34.31
N ASN A 161 -5.73 35.72 34.51
CA ASN A 161 -5.73 34.41 35.20
C ASN A 161 -6.73 33.38 34.61
N THR A 162 -6.85 33.32 33.29
CA THR A 162 -7.67 32.28 32.66
C THR A 162 -6.87 30.98 32.59
N HIS A 163 -7.34 29.97 33.31
CA HIS A 163 -6.84 28.60 33.17
C HIS A 163 -7.55 27.90 32.00
N CYS A 164 -6.82 27.06 31.27
CA CYS A 164 -7.24 26.29 30.09
C CYS A 164 -8.74 26.26 29.82
N GLN A 165 -9.20 27.21 29.00
CA GLN A 165 -10.59 27.34 28.60
C GLN A 165 -10.75 26.87 27.15
N GLU A 166 -11.80 26.10 26.90
CA GLU A 166 -12.13 25.61 25.57
C GLU A 166 -12.78 26.68 24.71
N PHE A 167 -12.29 26.79 23.48
CA PHE A 167 -12.85 27.61 22.43
C PHE A 167 -13.12 26.75 21.21
N VAL A 168 -14.31 26.90 20.64
CA VAL A 168 -14.75 26.23 19.42
C VAL A 168 -14.69 27.25 18.30
N ILE A 169 -13.74 27.09 17.38
CA ILE A 169 -13.50 28.03 16.28
C ILE A 169 -14.09 27.44 15.00
N PRO A 170 -15.18 28.00 14.46
CA PRO A 170 -15.88 27.45 13.30
C PRO A 170 -15.06 27.60 12.01
N LEU A 171 -15.15 26.60 11.14
CA LEU A 171 -14.71 26.69 9.75
C LEU A 171 -15.76 27.47 8.92
N GLU A 172 -15.37 28.08 7.81
CA GLU A 172 -16.26 28.92 6.98
C GLU A 172 -17.30 28.05 6.27
N ASP A 173 -16.79 27.02 5.60
CA ASP A 173 -17.55 25.90 5.08
C ASP A 173 -17.14 24.62 5.83
N SER A 174 -18.04 23.65 5.86
CA SER A 174 -17.68 22.36 6.43
C SER A 174 -16.65 21.66 5.56
N CYS A 175 -15.68 21.04 6.22
CA CYS A 175 -14.47 20.57 5.59
C CYS A 175 -14.47 19.06 5.49
N CYS A 176 -14.32 18.55 4.27
CA CYS A 176 -14.34 17.13 4.01
C CYS A 176 -12.95 16.58 4.00
N VAL A 177 -12.71 15.63 4.91
CA VAL A 177 -11.45 14.89 4.99
C VAL A 177 -11.72 13.44 4.65
N ASP A 178 -10.89 12.89 3.76
CA ASP A 178 -10.97 11.53 3.22
C ASP A 178 -9.84 10.62 3.75
N THR A 179 -8.89 11.20 4.47
CA THR A 179 -7.76 10.54 5.12
C THR A 179 -7.42 11.24 6.44
N SER A 180 -6.41 10.76 7.17
CA SER A 180 -5.87 11.47 8.33
C SER A 180 -5.39 12.87 7.94
N TYR A 181 -5.44 13.81 8.88
CA TYR A 181 -5.22 15.23 8.58
C TYR A 181 -4.65 15.95 9.79
N PHE A 182 -4.29 17.23 9.63
CA PHE A 182 -3.90 18.10 10.74
C PHE A 182 -4.98 19.15 11.00
N ALA A 183 -5.37 19.30 12.26
CA ALA A 183 -6.10 20.46 12.74
C ALA A 183 -5.12 21.57 13.08
N SER A 184 -5.42 22.81 12.73
CA SER A 184 -4.54 23.94 12.98
C SER A 184 -5.27 25.15 13.50
N ILE A 185 -4.54 25.97 14.24
CA ILE A 185 -4.94 27.35 14.57
C ILE A 185 -3.80 28.31 14.27
N THR A 186 -4.13 29.41 13.63
CA THR A 186 -3.23 30.56 13.47
C THR A 186 -3.67 31.65 14.44
N VAL A 187 -2.76 32.10 15.30
CA VAL A 187 -3.03 33.09 16.34
C VAL A 187 -2.33 34.40 15.98
N ASP A 188 -3.07 35.51 16.04
CA ASP A 188 -2.56 36.87 15.88
C ASP A 188 -2.96 37.77 17.07
N PHE A 189 -2.10 38.76 17.39
CA PHE A 189 -2.20 39.61 18.59
C PHE A 189 -2.34 41.09 18.20
N PRO A 190 -3.56 41.57 17.90
CA PRO A 190 -3.76 42.91 17.33
C PRO A 190 -3.41 44.05 18.30
N THR A 191 -3.41 43.81 19.62
CA THR A 191 -3.19 44.84 20.65
C THR A 191 -1.84 44.75 21.36
N GLY A 192 -0.89 43.94 20.84
CA GLY A 192 0.44 43.72 21.44
C GLY A 192 0.58 42.37 22.14
N VAL A 193 1.79 42.08 22.64
CA VAL A 193 2.16 40.77 23.20
C VAL A 193 1.36 40.48 24.48
N CYS A 194 0.58 39.40 24.46
CA CYS A 194 -0.07 38.85 25.64
C CYS A 194 0.73 37.68 26.21
N ASN A 195 0.63 37.43 27.52
CA ASN A 195 1.13 36.20 28.12
C ASN A 195 0.07 35.08 28.08
N SER A 196 -0.30 34.69 26.87
CA SER A 196 -1.27 33.62 26.58
C SER A 196 -0.63 32.48 25.81
N GLY A 197 -1.12 31.25 26.00
CA GLY A 197 -0.62 30.05 25.35
C GLY A 197 -1.73 29.07 24.97
N ILE A 198 -1.35 28.05 24.20
CA ILE A 198 -2.16 26.84 24.01
C ILE A 198 -1.83 25.89 25.14
N CYS A 199 -2.86 25.31 25.75
CA CYS A 199 -2.66 24.30 26.77
C CYS A 199 -2.14 23.02 26.15
N HIS A 200 -1.23 22.37 26.86
CA HIS A 200 -0.66 21.08 26.50
C HIS A 200 -0.93 20.09 27.63
N ASP A 201 -0.92 18.80 27.30
CA ASP A 201 -0.96 17.75 28.31
C ASP A 201 0.45 17.42 28.84
N LEU A 202 0.61 16.27 29.53
CA LEU A 202 1.91 15.83 30.06
C LEU A 202 2.58 14.75 29.19
N THR A 203 1.94 14.37 28.10
CA THR A 203 2.36 13.28 27.21
C THR A 203 2.87 13.87 25.91
N CYS A 204 4.13 13.59 25.60
CA CYS A 204 4.73 14.11 24.37
C CYS A 204 4.87 12.98 23.37
N ASP A 205 4.06 13.03 22.32
CA ASP A 205 4.10 12.08 21.23
C ASP A 205 4.82 12.72 20.04
N LEU A 206 5.88 12.06 19.56
CA LEU A 206 6.63 12.51 18.40
C LEU A 206 5.73 12.54 17.16
N CYS A 207 5.92 13.56 16.32
CA CYS A 207 5.24 13.76 15.05
C CYS A 207 3.73 14.06 15.15
N CYS A 208 3.26 14.41 16.35
CA CYS A 208 1.85 14.72 16.59
C CYS A 208 1.56 16.21 16.48
N ASP A 209 2.44 17.05 17.04
CA ASP A 209 2.22 18.48 17.10
C ASP A 209 3.39 19.29 16.56
N TYR A 210 3.06 20.29 15.74
CA TYR A 210 4.02 21.11 15.05
C TYR A 210 3.75 22.59 15.27
N VAL A 211 4.83 23.38 15.25
CA VAL A 211 4.81 24.83 15.05
C VAL A 211 5.71 25.20 13.89
N PHE A 212 5.40 26.29 13.21
CA PHE A 212 6.20 26.76 12.08
C PHE A 212 7.02 27.97 12.50
N ASP A 213 8.34 27.88 12.31
CA ASP A 213 9.29 28.94 12.71
C ASP A 213 9.55 29.98 11.59
N GLY A 214 8.86 29.85 10.45
CA GLY A 214 9.09 30.65 9.26
C GLY A 214 9.89 29.94 8.16
N ALA A 215 10.52 28.80 8.45
CA ALA A 215 11.28 28.01 7.48
C ALA A 215 10.98 26.51 7.54
N ASN A 216 10.70 25.95 8.71
CA ASN A 216 10.48 24.51 8.91
C ASN A 216 9.34 24.23 9.89
N TYR A 217 8.74 23.05 9.74
CA TYR A 217 7.89 22.47 10.77
C TYR A 217 8.77 21.94 11.91
N ILE A 218 8.58 22.48 13.11
CA ILE A 218 9.27 22.04 14.32
C ILE A 218 8.31 21.16 15.10
N ASP A 219 8.68 19.90 15.28
CA ASP A 219 8.04 18.98 16.21
C ASP A 219 8.23 19.50 17.64
N LEU A 220 7.12 19.73 18.34
CA LEU A 220 7.14 20.32 19.68
C LEU A 220 7.81 19.42 20.71
N CYS A 221 7.69 18.11 20.58
CA CYS A 221 8.34 17.14 21.47
C CYS A 221 9.85 17.11 21.30
N LEU A 222 10.34 17.19 20.06
CA LEU A 222 11.78 17.29 19.80
C LEU A 222 12.37 18.62 20.28
N SER A 223 11.56 19.68 20.38
CA SER A 223 11.99 20.98 20.90
C SER A 223 12.12 21.02 22.43
N GLY A 224 11.73 19.95 23.13
CA GLY A 224 11.81 19.84 24.59
C GLY A 224 10.64 20.48 25.34
N LEU A 225 9.54 20.80 24.64
CA LEU A 225 8.31 21.29 25.26
C LEU A 225 7.50 20.12 25.84
N PRO A 226 6.90 20.29 27.03
CA PRO A 226 6.23 19.21 27.72
C PRO A 226 4.82 19.00 27.18
N GLY A 227 4.66 18.12 26.18
CA GLY A 227 3.37 17.49 25.88
C GLY A 227 2.68 17.94 24.60
N ASN A 228 1.59 17.25 24.28
CA ASN A 228 0.82 17.43 23.06
C ASN A 228 -0.08 18.67 23.14
N LEU A 229 -0.32 19.34 22.01
CA LEU A 229 -1.21 20.50 21.95
C LEU A 229 -2.67 20.06 22.12
N ALA A 230 -3.42 20.79 22.95
CA ALA A 230 -4.86 20.60 23.06
C ALA A 230 -5.62 21.27 21.89
N ILE A 231 -5.36 20.81 20.67
CA ILE A 231 -6.09 21.16 19.43
C ILE A 231 -6.74 19.89 18.90
N TRP A 232 -8.04 19.92 18.64
CA TRP A 232 -8.75 18.79 18.02
C TRP A 232 -9.91 19.30 17.17
N THR A 233 -10.61 18.40 16.52
CA THR A 233 -11.81 18.74 15.74
C THR A 233 -13.04 18.04 16.29
N ASP A 234 -14.21 18.58 15.96
CA ASP A 234 -15.47 17.90 16.24
C ASP A 234 -15.59 16.56 15.49
N GLY A 235 -14.92 16.42 14.36
CA GLY A 235 -14.78 15.17 13.62
C GLY A 235 -13.95 14.08 14.31
N LEU A 236 -13.08 14.43 15.28
CA LEU A 236 -12.39 13.44 16.11
C LEU A 236 -13.33 12.75 17.12
N LEU A 237 -14.29 13.50 17.65
CA LEU A 237 -15.11 13.10 18.81
C LEU A 237 -16.55 12.73 18.45
N SER A 238 -17.04 13.17 17.30
CA SER A 238 -18.38 12.87 16.84
C SER A 238 -18.32 12.27 15.45
N CYS A 239 -18.99 11.13 15.27
CA CYS A 239 -19.24 10.54 13.95
C CYS A 239 -20.27 11.42 13.25
N GLN A 240 -19.82 12.60 12.84
CA GLN A 240 -20.65 13.54 12.11
C GLN A 240 -20.93 13.00 10.72
N SER A 241 -22.03 13.50 10.18
CA SER A 241 -22.63 13.15 8.91
C SER A 241 -21.62 13.06 7.77
N VAL A 242 -21.96 12.18 6.84
CA VAL A 242 -21.51 12.19 5.44
C VAL A 242 -21.33 13.65 5.05
N CYS A 243 -20.11 14.04 4.68
CA CYS A 243 -19.84 15.24 3.91
C CYS A 243 -21.06 15.55 3.06
N GLU A 244 -21.73 16.69 3.29
CA GLU A 244 -22.76 17.11 2.34
C GLU A 244 -22.05 17.06 0.99
N GLY A 245 -22.46 16.10 0.15
CA GLY A 245 -21.82 15.87 -1.13
C GLY A 245 -21.70 17.23 -1.81
N PRO A 246 -20.59 17.49 -2.52
CA PRO A 246 -20.25 18.82 -3.03
C PRO A 246 -21.51 19.56 -3.44
N ALA A 247 -21.71 20.75 -2.86
CA ALA A 247 -22.89 21.59 -3.05
C ALA A 247 -23.54 21.37 -4.42
N SER A 248 -24.74 20.77 -4.45
CA SER A 248 -25.53 20.51 -5.66
C SER A 248 -24.70 20.17 -6.91
N ASP A 249 -24.22 18.93 -7.00
CA ASP A 249 -24.09 18.15 -8.24
C ASP A 249 -23.63 18.92 -9.49
N THR A 250 -22.48 19.59 -9.40
CA THR A 250 -21.71 20.04 -10.58
C THR A 250 -20.74 18.98 -11.08
N GLY A 251 -20.80 17.76 -10.51
CA GLY A 251 -19.96 16.65 -10.90
C GLY A 251 -20.33 16.06 -12.27
N PRO A 252 -19.56 15.08 -12.77
CA PRO A 252 -19.87 14.39 -14.01
C PRO A 252 -21.23 13.69 -13.94
N ASN A 253 -21.94 13.61 -15.07
CA ASN A 253 -23.20 12.86 -15.16
C ASN A 253 -23.02 11.41 -14.66
N HIS A 254 -24.02 10.90 -13.93
CA HIS A 254 -24.29 9.46 -13.89
C HIS A 254 -24.93 9.04 -15.21
N TYR A 255 -24.78 7.77 -15.59
CA TYR A 255 -25.47 7.26 -16.77
C TYR A 255 -26.24 5.98 -16.51
N LYS A 256 -27.47 5.93 -17.00
CA LYS A 256 -28.25 4.71 -17.13
C LYS A 256 -27.92 4.08 -18.48
N THR A 257 -27.48 2.84 -18.43
CA THR A 257 -26.97 2.10 -19.58
C THR A 257 -27.96 1.02 -19.98
N TRP A 258 -28.34 1.05 -21.24
CA TRP A 258 -29.33 0.16 -21.82
C TRP A 258 -28.67 -0.86 -22.73
N ARG A 259 -29.04 -2.12 -22.56
CA ARG A 259 -28.70 -3.21 -23.48
C ARG A 259 -29.42 -2.98 -24.81
N LEU A 260 -28.67 -3.11 -25.90
CA LEU A 260 -29.18 -3.02 -27.26
C LEU A 260 -29.33 -4.41 -27.88
N GLN A 261 -30.12 -4.50 -28.94
CA GLN A 261 -29.96 -5.59 -29.90
C GLN A 261 -28.56 -5.46 -30.52
N PRO A 262 -27.66 -6.44 -30.35
CA PRO A 262 -26.28 -6.30 -30.78
C PRO A 262 -26.20 -5.97 -32.27
N LYS A 263 -25.55 -4.86 -32.61
CA LYS A 263 -25.30 -4.46 -34.00
C LYS A 263 -23.85 -4.80 -34.36
N PRO A 264 -23.61 -5.74 -35.29
CA PRO A 264 -22.26 -6.06 -35.71
C PRO A 264 -21.56 -4.86 -36.34
N VAL A 265 -20.32 -4.63 -35.94
CA VAL A 265 -19.40 -3.63 -36.50
C VAL A 265 -18.01 -4.26 -36.54
N THR A 266 -17.06 -3.71 -37.28
CA THR A 266 -15.68 -4.24 -37.22
C THR A 266 -14.71 -3.11 -37.47
N GLY A 267 -13.69 -3.02 -36.63
CA GLY A 267 -12.58 -2.11 -36.83
C GLY A 267 -11.53 -2.25 -35.75
N LEU A 268 -10.51 -1.39 -35.87
CA LEU A 268 -9.40 -1.28 -34.94
C LEU A 268 -9.29 0.18 -34.49
N ALA A 269 -9.01 0.39 -33.21
CA ALA A 269 -8.72 1.70 -32.66
C ALA A 269 -7.48 1.63 -31.79
N VAL A 270 -6.54 2.56 -31.99
CA VAL A 270 -5.43 2.77 -31.06
C VAL A 270 -5.98 3.58 -29.90
N VAL A 271 -5.95 3.01 -28.70
CA VAL A 271 -6.53 3.64 -27.51
C VAL A 271 -5.52 3.59 -26.37
N THR A 272 -5.17 4.75 -25.84
CA THR A 272 -4.25 4.91 -24.71
C THR A 272 -5.03 5.35 -23.49
N ASP A 273 -4.86 4.70 -22.37
CA ASP A 273 -5.33 5.21 -21.09
C ASP A 273 -4.18 5.26 -20.08
N GLN A 274 -4.47 5.61 -18.82
CA GLN A 274 -3.43 5.71 -17.79
C GLN A 274 -2.73 4.38 -17.46
N PHE A 275 -3.27 3.24 -17.92
CA PHE A 275 -2.68 1.92 -17.67
C PHE A 275 -1.82 1.47 -18.85
N MET A 276 -2.30 1.68 -20.08
CA MET A 276 -1.59 1.27 -21.29
C MET A 276 -2.17 1.81 -22.61
N THR A 277 -1.34 1.77 -23.65
CA THR A 277 -1.76 1.88 -25.06
C THR A 277 -2.11 0.51 -25.64
N ASP A 278 -3.29 0.38 -26.25
CA ASP A 278 -3.76 -0.86 -26.90
C ASP A 278 -4.31 -0.61 -28.31
N ASP A 279 -4.09 -1.58 -29.19
CA ASP A 279 -4.86 -1.72 -30.44
C ASP A 279 -6.14 -2.53 -30.16
N LEU A 280 -7.26 -1.84 -29.94
CA LEU A 280 -8.53 -2.47 -29.61
C LEU A 280 -9.26 -2.93 -30.87
N ALA A 281 -9.48 -4.24 -30.99
CA ALA A 281 -10.38 -4.81 -31.99
C ALA A 281 -11.82 -4.77 -31.46
N TYR A 282 -12.70 -4.03 -32.15
CA TYR A 282 -14.11 -3.92 -31.79
C TYR A 282 -15.01 -4.64 -32.80
N SER A 283 -16.10 -5.25 -32.30
CA SER A 283 -16.90 -6.21 -33.07
C SER A 283 -18.42 -5.99 -33.04
N GLN A 284 -18.95 -5.31 -32.02
CA GLN A 284 -20.40 -5.14 -31.85
C GLN A 284 -20.68 -3.87 -31.05
N ILE A 285 -21.77 -3.18 -31.37
CA ILE A 285 -22.39 -2.19 -30.49
C ILE A 285 -23.37 -2.94 -29.59
N GLU A 286 -23.17 -2.88 -28.27
CA GLU A 286 -23.98 -3.65 -27.30
C GLU A 286 -24.77 -2.78 -26.31
N PHE A 287 -24.35 -1.53 -26.06
CA PHE A 287 -25.01 -0.66 -25.11
C PHE A 287 -25.07 0.81 -25.55
N LEU A 288 -26.05 1.52 -25.01
CA LEU A 288 -26.22 2.98 -25.06
C LEU A 288 -26.39 3.51 -23.64
N SER A 289 -25.57 4.47 -23.24
CA SER A 289 -25.66 5.15 -21.95
C SER A 289 -26.23 6.55 -22.08
N ASN A 290 -27.25 6.83 -21.28
CA ASN A 290 -27.94 8.11 -21.21
C ASN A 290 -27.66 8.78 -19.86
N PRO A 291 -27.47 10.10 -19.80
CA PRO A 291 -27.44 10.82 -18.53
C PRO A 291 -28.70 10.51 -17.73
N VAL A 292 -28.53 10.22 -16.45
CA VAL A 292 -29.63 9.79 -15.59
C VAL A 292 -29.70 10.64 -14.34
N ARG A 293 -30.91 11.07 -14.01
CA ARG A 293 -31.20 11.59 -12.68
C ARG A 293 -31.28 10.42 -11.70
N LYS A 294 -30.44 10.42 -10.67
CA LYS A 294 -30.35 9.36 -9.68
C LYS A 294 -30.78 9.89 -8.32
N ILE A 295 -31.72 9.24 -7.67
CA ILE A 295 -32.19 9.59 -6.33
C ILE A 295 -31.88 8.41 -5.42
N VAL A 296 -31.05 8.63 -4.40
CA VAL A 296 -30.73 7.67 -3.35
C VAL A 296 -31.59 8.02 -2.13
N PRO A 297 -32.65 7.25 -1.82
CA PRO A 297 -33.50 7.56 -0.69
C PRO A 297 -32.72 7.45 0.62
N ALA A 298 -32.77 8.51 1.42
CA ALA A 298 -32.19 8.54 2.76
C ALA A 298 -33.24 8.07 3.79
N ALA A 299 -32.79 7.47 4.89
CA ALA A 299 -33.67 7.07 5.99
C ALA A 299 -34.38 8.25 6.66
N VAL A 300 -33.74 9.43 6.60
CA VAL A 300 -34.27 10.71 7.06
C VAL A 300 -34.07 11.70 5.90
N ALA A 301 -35.12 12.43 5.53
CA ALA A 301 -35.07 13.41 4.45
C ALA A 301 -34.02 14.51 4.72
N PRO A 302 -33.41 15.11 3.68
CA PRO A 302 -33.72 14.96 2.24
C PRO A 302 -33.09 13.72 1.59
N ASN A 303 -33.66 13.27 0.46
CA ASN A 303 -33.03 12.26 -0.38
C ASN A 303 -31.81 12.86 -1.07
N ASP A 304 -30.75 12.07 -1.21
CA ASP A 304 -29.58 12.44 -1.97
C ASP A 304 -29.92 12.33 -3.47
N THR A 305 -29.93 13.47 -4.16
CA THR A 305 -30.40 13.59 -5.54
C THR A 305 -29.28 14.11 -6.41
N PHE A 306 -29.06 13.39 -7.50
CA PHE A 306 -28.07 13.70 -8.51
C PHE A 306 -28.82 13.99 -9.80
N ASP A 307 -28.82 15.24 -10.21
CA ASP A 307 -29.52 15.74 -11.38
C ASP A 307 -28.64 15.58 -12.63
N ILE A 308 -29.27 15.64 -13.81
CA ILE A 308 -28.53 15.58 -15.07
C ILE A 308 -27.81 16.91 -15.27
N VAL A 309 -26.48 16.87 -15.29
CA VAL A 309 -25.62 18.05 -15.47
C VAL A 309 -25.57 18.48 -16.93
N ASP A 310 -25.34 17.53 -17.84
CA ASP A 310 -25.41 17.79 -19.29
C ASP A 310 -26.27 16.72 -19.99
N PRO A 311 -27.46 17.07 -20.51
CA PRO A 311 -28.33 16.10 -21.16
C PRO A 311 -27.81 15.60 -22.52
N ASP A 312 -26.82 16.26 -23.14
CA ASP A 312 -26.29 15.91 -24.46
C ASP A 312 -25.20 14.81 -24.39
N TYR A 313 -24.72 14.47 -23.20
CA TYR A 313 -23.61 13.52 -23.02
C TYR A 313 -24.09 12.07 -23.12
N HIS A 314 -24.07 11.48 -24.31
CA HIS A 314 -24.38 10.05 -24.48
C HIS A 314 -23.11 9.25 -24.79
N LEU A 315 -23.08 7.98 -24.37
CA LEU A 315 -21.99 7.04 -24.69
C LEU A 315 -22.51 5.80 -25.42
N VAL A 316 -21.83 5.39 -26.49
CA VAL A 316 -22.08 4.12 -27.19
C VAL A 316 -20.96 3.14 -26.86
N TRP A 317 -21.34 1.89 -26.56
CA TRP A 317 -20.39 0.86 -26.12
C TRP A 317 -20.10 -0.13 -27.21
N TYR A 318 -18.83 -0.15 -27.62
CA TYR A 318 -18.27 -1.10 -28.55
C TYR A 318 -17.67 -2.26 -27.80
N ARG A 319 -18.16 -3.47 -28.03
CA ARG A 319 -17.50 -4.68 -27.55
C ARG A 319 -16.12 -4.77 -28.16
N ALA A 320 -15.12 -4.62 -27.31
CA ALA A 320 -13.72 -4.51 -27.67
C ALA A 320 -12.92 -5.63 -27.00
N GLN A 321 -11.85 -6.04 -27.66
CA GLN A 321 -10.84 -6.93 -27.12
C GLN A 321 -9.48 -6.22 -27.22
N GLY A 322 -8.81 -6.10 -26.09
CA GLY A 322 -7.45 -5.59 -25.96
C GLY A 322 -6.55 -6.60 -25.26
N ARG A 323 -5.40 -6.13 -24.75
CA ARG A 323 -4.49 -6.95 -23.95
C ARG A 323 -5.12 -7.33 -22.61
N ASP A 324 -4.81 -8.54 -22.15
CA ASP A 324 -5.11 -8.94 -20.77
C ASP A 324 -4.22 -8.12 -19.82
N THR A 325 -4.82 -7.60 -18.76
CA THR A 325 -4.27 -6.59 -17.85
C THR A 325 -4.68 -6.97 -16.43
N LEU A 326 -3.84 -7.67 -15.66
CA LEU A 326 -4.15 -7.94 -14.25
C LEU A 326 -3.60 -6.83 -13.36
N LEU A 327 -4.49 -5.96 -12.87
CA LEU A 327 -4.15 -4.82 -12.00
C LEU A 327 -5.07 -4.79 -10.78
N GLU A 328 -4.56 -4.32 -9.65
CA GLU A 328 -5.40 -3.92 -8.52
C GLU A 328 -5.72 -2.42 -8.64
N VAL A 329 -6.98 -2.07 -8.42
CA VAL A 329 -7.45 -0.68 -8.47
C VAL A 329 -8.22 -0.40 -7.21
N GLU A 330 -7.72 0.55 -6.43
CA GLU A 330 -8.46 1.13 -5.32
C GLU A 330 -9.31 2.31 -5.82
N TYR A 331 -10.57 2.34 -5.41
CA TYR A 331 -11.47 3.41 -5.78
C TYR A 331 -12.44 3.74 -4.68
N VAL A 332 -12.96 4.97 -4.74
CA VAL A 332 -14.05 5.44 -3.91
C VAL A 332 -15.16 6.05 -4.76
N ASN A 333 -16.39 5.69 -4.45
CA ASN A 333 -17.57 6.36 -4.93
C ASN A 333 -18.66 6.39 -3.85
N GLN A 334 -19.80 6.98 -4.18
CA GLN A 334 -20.98 7.09 -3.32
C GLN A 334 -21.54 5.75 -2.80
N PHE A 335 -21.17 4.62 -3.41
CA PHE A 335 -21.68 3.30 -3.02
C PHE A 335 -20.72 2.52 -2.15
N GLU A 336 -19.42 2.64 -2.39
CA GLU A 336 -18.37 1.91 -1.67
C GLU A 336 -17.00 2.58 -1.82
N SER A 337 -16.09 2.25 -0.91
CA SER A 337 -14.64 2.46 -1.04
C SER A 337 -13.97 1.09 -0.92
N THR A 338 -13.28 0.63 -1.95
CA THR A 338 -12.71 -0.72 -1.98
C THR A 338 -11.61 -0.88 -3.03
N THR A 339 -10.87 -2.00 -2.95
CA THR A 339 -9.87 -2.44 -3.92
C THR A 339 -10.43 -3.60 -4.72
N VAL A 340 -10.28 -3.55 -6.04
CA VAL A 340 -10.70 -4.61 -6.97
C VAL A 340 -9.56 -5.03 -7.88
N GLU A 341 -9.55 -6.31 -8.27
CA GLU A 341 -8.72 -6.77 -9.37
C GLU A 341 -9.47 -6.53 -10.70
N ILE A 342 -8.82 -5.87 -11.65
CA ILE A 342 -9.26 -5.77 -13.05
C ILE A 342 -8.38 -6.67 -13.92
N ASP A 343 -8.93 -7.24 -15.00
CA ASP A 343 -8.19 -8.23 -15.81
C ASP A 343 -8.17 -8.06 -17.33
N SER A 344 -9.19 -7.47 -17.96
CA SER A 344 -9.27 -7.48 -19.43
C SER A 344 -10.24 -6.42 -19.93
N VAL A 345 -9.87 -5.75 -21.03
CA VAL A 345 -10.75 -4.80 -21.71
C VAL A 345 -11.94 -5.56 -22.31
N LYS A 346 -13.16 -5.10 -22.01
CA LYS A 346 -14.42 -5.65 -22.56
C LYS A 346 -15.11 -4.69 -23.50
N TYR A 347 -14.98 -3.38 -23.26
CA TYR A 347 -15.62 -2.37 -24.07
C TYR A 347 -14.73 -1.14 -24.27
N LEU A 348 -14.95 -0.49 -25.40
CA LEU A 348 -14.54 0.88 -25.68
C LEU A 348 -15.81 1.73 -25.74
N LEU A 349 -15.86 2.80 -24.96
CA LEU A 349 -16.99 3.72 -24.94
C LEU A 349 -16.63 4.98 -25.72
N LEU A 350 -17.53 5.42 -26.59
CA LEU A 350 -17.37 6.65 -27.35
C LEU A 350 -18.48 7.65 -27.06
N PRO A 351 -18.17 8.96 -26.99
CA PRO A 351 -19.16 10.02 -27.05
C PRO A 351 -20.01 9.91 -28.32
N ALA A 352 -21.32 10.01 -28.14
CA ALA A 352 -22.29 9.91 -29.22
C ALA A 352 -23.32 11.02 -29.14
N GLN A 353 -23.72 11.54 -30.29
CA GLN A 353 -24.92 12.35 -30.45
C GLN A 353 -26.13 11.42 -30.56
N LYS A 354 -27.21 11.73 -29.84
CA LYS A 354 -28.50 11.02 -30.00
C LYS A 354 -29.48 11.90 -30.78
N ILE A 355 -29.92 11.42 -31.94
CA ILE A 355 -30.83 12.13 -32.85
C ILE A 355 -32.30 11.86 -32.50
N ALA A 356 -32.62 10.62 -32.13
CA ALA A 356 -34.00 10.18 -31.85
C ALA A 356 -34.02 9.22 -30.65
N PRO A 357 -35.14 9.17 -29.88
CA PRO A 357 -36.43 9.84 -30.09
C PRO A 357 -36.45 11.33 -29.70
N ILE A 358 -35.43 11.79 -28.97
CA ILE A 358 -35.23 13.20 -28.60
C ILE A 358 -33.89 13.60 -29.18
N PHE A 359 -33.85 14.75 -29.87
CA PHE A 359 -32.63 15.29 -30.45
C PHE A 359 -31.75 15.93 -29.37
N HIS A 360 -30.47 15.61 -29.39
CA HIS A 360 -29.43 16.20 -28.56
C HIS A 360 -28.26 16.68 -29.43
N ASN A 361 -27.49 17.63 -28.93
CA ASN A 361 -26.28 18.05 -29.62
C ASN A 361 -25.19 16.98 -29.46
N ARG A 362 -24.13 17.10 -30.26
CA ARG A 362 -22.94 16.28 -30.10
C ARG A 362 -22.22 16.72 -28.81
N PRO A 363 -21.67 15.79 -28.00
CA PRO A 363 -20.85 16.15 -26.85
C PRO A 363 -19.55 16.82 -27.32
N ASP A 364 -19.24 18.00 -26.78
CA ASP A 364 -18.03 18.77 -27.16
C ASP A 364 -16.80 18.44 -26.29
N SER A 365 -17.01 17.83 -25.11
CA SER A 365 -15.96 17.62 -24.10
C SER A 365 -16.15 16.35 -23.26
N LEU A 366 -16.80 15.32 -23.82
CA LEU A 366 -16.94 14.03 -23.16
C LEU A 366 -15.80 13.10 -23.59
N ASP A 367 -15.18 12.40 -22.64
CA ASP A 367 -14.08 11.48 -22.89
C ASP A 367 -14.51 10.14 -23.52
N HIS A 368 -13.53 9.45 -24.11
CA HIS A 368 -13.63 8.01 -24.36
C HIS A 368 -13.26 7.24 -23.11
N PHE A 369 -13.73 5.99 -23.00
CA PHE A 369 -13.37 5.14 -21.87
C PHE A 369 -13.00 3.72 -22.30
N LYS A 370 -11.94 3.17 -21.70
CA LYS A 370 -11.67 1.71 -21.72
C LYS A 370 -12.35 1.07 -20.51
N ALA A 371 -13.19 0.06 -20.76
CA ALA A 371 -13.90 -0.67 -19.71
C ALA A 371 -13.22 -2.01 -19.42
N TYR A 372 -12.63 -2.15 -18.24
CA TYR A 372 -11.96 -3.35 -17.75
C TYR A 372 -12.90 -4.20 -16.91
N ARG A 373 -12.87 -5.52 -17.07
CA ARG A 373 -13.62 -6.45 -16.22
C ARG A 373 -13.06 -6.48 -14.80
N ILE A 374 -13.94 -6.29 -13.82
CA ILE A 374 -13.68 -6.54 -12.40
C ILE A 374 -13.82 -8.04 -12.12
N ARG A 375 -12.84 -8.62 -11.45
CA ARG A 375 -12.85 -10.02 -10.98
C ARG A 375 -13.63 -10.14 -9.68
N ASP A 376 -14.36 -11.25 -9.57
CA ASP A 376 -15.07 -11.65 -8.36
C ASP A 376 -15.90 -10.55 -7.68
N PRO A 377 -16.75 -9.83 -8.45
CA PRO A 377 -17.45 -8.65 -7.93
C PRO A 377 -18.49 -9.04 -6.87
N LYS A 378 -18.63 -8.19 -5.86
CA LYS A 378 -19.57 -8.39 -4.75
C LYS A 378 -20.88 -7.66 -4.99
N THR A 379 -22.00 -8.33 -4.71
CA THR A 379 -23.31 -7.72 -4.78
C THR A 379 -23.53 -6.74 -3.63
N ILE A 380 -23.97 -5.52 -3.97
CA ILE A 380 -24.39 -4.49 -3.03
C ILE A 380 -25.92 -4.47 -3.00
N HIS A 381 -26.49 -4.67 -1.82
CA HIS A 381 -27.93 -4.57 -1.61
C HIS A 381 -28.29 -3.22 -0.97
N ARG A 382 -29.28 -2.52 -1.54
CA ARG A 382 -29.79 -1.25 -1.01
C ARG A 382 -31.21 -1.46 -0.49
N SER A 383 -31.36 -1.47 0.83
CA SER A 383 -32.67 -1.71 1.49
C SER A 383 -33.74 -0.69 1.12
N LEU A 384 -33.34 0.55 0.81
CA LEU A 384 -34.22 1.61 0.34
C LEU A 384 -34.26 1.75 -1.18
N GLY A 385 -33.50 0.93 -1.94
CA GLY A 385 -33.37 1.04 -3.39
C GLY A 385 -32.68 2.32 -3.87
N VAL A 386 -32.60 2.49 -5.19
CA VAL A 386 -32.14 3.70 -5.88
C VAL A 386 -33.11 3.97 -7.03
N ASP A 387 -33.59 5.20 -7.14
CA ASP A 387 -34.52 5.62 -8.19
C ASP A 387 -33.74 6.28 -9.33
N LEU A 388 -33.98 5.83 -10.56
CA LEU A 388 -33.32 6.24 -11.79
C LEU A 388 -34.34 6.80 -12.78
N GLN A 389 -34.05 7.97 -13.35
CA GLN A 389 -34.87 8.58 -14.39
C GLN A 389 -34.00 9.22 -15.47
N ASP A 390 -33.90 8.59 -16.62
CA ASP A 390 -33.30 9.16 -17.82
C ASP A 390 -34.37 9.67 -18.81
N GLN A 391 -33.94 10.10 -19.99
CA GLN A 391 -34.85 10.55 -21.06
C GLN A 391 -35.85 9.49 -21.57
N PHE A 392 -35.54 8.19 -21.52
CA PHE A 392 -36.49 7.14 -21.93
C PHE A 392 -37.54 6.94 -20.85
N ASP A 393 -37.13 6.99 -19.58
CA ASP A 393 -38.02 6.98 -18.44
C ASP A 393 -38.97 8.19 -18.44
N GLN A 394 -38.47 9.38 -18.79
CA GLN A 394 -39.28 10.58 -18.95
C GLN A 394 -40.29 10.44 -20.09
N LEU A 395 -39.89 9.91 -21.24
CA LEU A 395 -40.78 9.66 -22.38
C LEU A 395 -41.94 8.71 -22.01
N MET A 396 -41.68 7.73 -21.14
CA MET A 396 -42.69 6.79 -20.65
C MET A 396 -43.44 7.29 -19.40
N GLY A 397 -42.99 8.38 -18.78
CA GLY A 397 -43.56 8.92 -17.54
C GLY A 397 -43.35 8.05 -16.30
N ILE A 398 -42.26 7.27 -16.24
CA ILE A 398 -42.02 6.27 -15.16
C ILE A 398 -40.58 6.28 -14.65
N THR A 399 -40.37 6.45 -13.35
CA THR A 399 -39.05 6.26 -12.69
C THR A 399 -38.75 4.78 -12.49
N GLU A 400 -37.50 4.34 -12.65
CA GLU A 400 -37.05 2.97 -12.38
C GLU A 400 -36.42 2.85 -11.01
N ARG A 401 -36.91 1.92 -10.18
CA ARG A 401 -36.30 1.62 -8.89
C ARG A 401 -35.47 0.35 -8.97
N ILE A 402 -34.24 0.41 -8.48
CA ILE A 402 -33.31 -0.72 -8.41
C ILE A 402 -32.98 -1.04 -6.95
N ASP A 403 -32.82 -2.31 -6.62
CA ASP A 403 -32.66 -2.82 -5.26
C ASP A 403 -31.26 -3.40 -4.99
N SER A 404 -30.54 -3.79 -6.05
CA SER A 404 -29.16 -4.30 -5.93
C SER A 404 -28.29 -3.96 -7.13
N LEU A 405 -26.99 -3.89 -6.87
CA LEU A 405 -25.94 -3.45 -7.78
C LEU A 405 -24.77 -4.46 -7.74
N ILE A 406 -24.11 -4.72 -8.86
CA ILE A 406 -22.87 -5.53 -8.91
C ILE A 406 -21.82 -4.78 -9.74
N PRO A 407 -20.67 -4.37 -9.19
CA PRO A 407 -19.64 -3.64 -9.93
C PRO A 407 -19.00 -4.56 -10.97
N ARG A 408 -19.32 -4.42 -12.25
CA ARG A 408 -18.84 -5.33 -13.31
C ARG A 408 -17.61 -4.82 -14.03
N LEU A 409 -17.53 -3.52 -14.23
CA LEU A 409 -16.49 -2.90 -15.03
C LEU A 409 -15.94 -1.66 -14.35
N PHE A 410 -14.62 -1.48 -14.46
CA PHE A 410 -13.92 -0.24 -14.16
C PHE A 410 -13.62 0.48 -15.46
N LEU A 411 -14.05 1.74 -15.59
CA LEU A 411 -13.92 2.54 -16.80
C LEU A 411 -12.90 3.64 -16.58
N ASN A 412 -11.87 3.63 -17.41
CA ASN A 412 -10.77 4.56 -17.35
C ASN A 412 -10.82 5.53 -18.53
N PRO A 413 -10.70 6.86 -18.30
CA PRO A 413 -10.58 7.84 -19.37
C PRO A 413 -9.47 7.45 -20.33
N ALA A 414 -9.75 7.54 -21.63
CA ALA A 414 -8.86 7.06 -22.64
C ALA A 414 -8.77 8.03 -23.81
N GLN A 415 -7.55 8.18 -24.32
CA GLN A 415 -7.23 8.85 -25.55
C GLN A 415 -7.44 7.90 -26.73
N LYS A 416 -8.32 8.23 -27.66
CA LYS A 416 -8.49 7.49 -28.92
C LYS A 416 -7.71 8.18 -30.05
N PHE A 417 -6.75 7.47 -30.64
CA PHE A 417 -5.82 8.04 -31.62
C PHE A 417 -5.09 9.29 -31.10
N THR A 418 -5.31 10.44 -31.73
CA THR A 418 -4.73 11.74 -31.36
C THR A 418 -5.77 12.71 -30.80
N GLU A 419 -6.99 12.25 -30.53
CA GLU A 419 -8.03 13.08 -29.89
C GLU A 419 -7.57 13.41 -28.46
N PRO A 420 -7.85 14.60 -27.92
CA PRO A 420 -7.52 14.91 -26.53
C PRO A 420 -8.45 14.16 -25.56
N THR A 421 -7.94 13.84 -24.37
CA THR A 421 -8.77 13.61 -23.19
C THR A 421 -9.08 14.95 -22.53
N TYR A 422 -10.33 15.16 -22.13
CA TYR A 422 -10.86 16.38 -21.52
C TYR A 422 -10.80 16.29 -19.99
N ASP A 423 -11.18 15.15 -19.43
CA ASP A 423 -11.18 14.84 -18.01
C ASP A 423 -10.43 13.53 -17.75
N THR A 424 -9.19 13.65 -17.27
CA THR A 424 -8.35 12.50 -16.92
C THR A 424 -8.57 11.98 -15.51
N THR A 425 -9.39 12.66 -14.69
CA THR A 425 -9.56 12.35 -13.26
C THR A 425 -10.87 11.61 -12.98
N THR A 426 -11.90 11.79 -13.81
CA THR A 426 -13.17 11.08 -13.65
C THR A 426 -13.11 9.67 -14.22
N HIS A 427 -13.08 8.67 -13.34
CA HIS A 427 -13.33 7.27 -13.70
C HIS A 427 -14.81 6.94 -13.55
N TYR A 428 -15.22 5.79 -14.08
CA TYR A 428 -16.58 5.27 -13.86
C TYR A 428 -16.55 3.83 -13.39
N LEU A 429 -17.47 3.49 -12.49
CA LEU A 429 -17.83 2.10 -12.20
C LEU A 429 -19.14 1.79 -12.90
N ALA A 430 -19.17 0.72 -13.69
CA ALA A 430 -20.41 0.20 -14.27
C ALA A 430 -20.98 -0.89 -13.35
N TYR A 431 -22.05 -0.54 -12.64
CA TYR A 431 -22.80 -1.47 -11.81
C TYR A 431 -23.89 -2.14 -12.65
N GLU A 432 -23.89 -3.47 -12.74
CA GLU A 432 -25.06 -4.21 -13.21
C GLU A 432 -26.21 -4.03 -12.21
N ILE A 433 -27.39 -3.63 -12.72
CA ILE A 433 -28.52 -3.23 -11.88
C ILE A 433 -29.63 -4.29 -11.88
N PHE A 434 -30.35 -4.39 -10.76
CA PHE A 434 -31.51 -5.27 -10.62
C PHE A 434 -32.63 -4.61 -9.79
N PRO A 435 -33.91 -4.80 -10.15
CA PRO A 435 -34.38 -5.47 -11.37
C PRO A 435 -34.05 -4.66 -12.63
N LYS A 436 -34.07 -5.34 -13.78
CA LYS A 436 -33.90 -4.73 -15.11
C LYS A 436 -35.26 -4.37 -15.69
N ARG A 437 -35.37 -3.24 -16.38
CA ARG A 437 -36.57 -2.77 -17.07
C ARG A 437 -36.45 -3.00 -18.56
N THR A 438 -37.38 -3.76 -19.14
CA THR A 438 -37.48 -3.94 -20.58
C THR A 438 -38.18 -2.76 -21.26
N ILE A 439 -37.60 -2.26 -22.34
CA ILE A 439 -38.19 -1.29 -23.26
C ILE A 439 -38.00 -1.79 -24.70
N GLY A 440 -38.77 -1.25 -25.65
CA GLY A 440 -38.69 -1.64 -27.06
C GLY A 440 -38.62 -0.40 -27.94
N ILE A 441 -37.74 0.53 -27.60
CA ILE A 441 -37.63 1.84 -28.26
C ILE A 441 -36.49 1.80 -29.27
N GLN A 442 -36.72 2.40 -30.43
CA GLN A 442 -35.68 2.64 -31.42
C GLN A 442 -34.99 3.97 -31.10
N ALA A 443 -33.68 3.95 -30.91
CA ALA A 443 -32.84 5.13 -30.78
C ALA A 443 -32.01 5.30 -32.04
N VAL A 444 -31.71 6.55 -32.40
CA VAL A 444 -30.80 6.85 -33.51
C VAL A 444 -29.63 7.64 -32.95
N THR A 445 -28.41 7.15 -33.17
CA THR A 445 -27.18 7.78 -32.66
C THR A 445 -26.16 8.00 -33.77
N VAL A 446 -25.28 8.98 -33.57
CA VAL A 446 -24.10 9.24 -34.40
C VAL A 446 -22.92 9.34 -33.47
N ASP A 447 -21.86 8.59 -33.73
CA ASP A 447 -20.62 8.70 -32.98
C ASP A 447 -19.42 8.91 -33.92
N GLN A 448 -18.23 8.88 -33.34
CA GLN A 448 -17.00 9.21 -34.04
C GLN A 448 -16.44 8.07 -34.90
N PHE A 449 -17.01 6.87 -34.88
CA PHE A 449 -16.69 5.81 -35.82
C PHE A 449 -17.59 5.88 -37.07
N GLU A 450 -17.77 7.08 -37.62
CA GLU A 450 -18.50 7.32 -38.88
C GLU A 450 -18.06 6.31 -39.95
N THR A 451 -18.84 5.24 -40.10
CA THR A 451 -18.26 4.00 -40.64
C THR A 451 -18.25 4.01 -42.15
N ILE A 452 -19.06 4.86 -42.80
CA ILE A 452 -19.12 4.99 -44.26
C ILE A 452 -19.63 6.40 -44.61
N PRO A 453 -18.97 7.16 -45.51
CA PRO A 453 -19.55 8.39 -46.06
C PRO A 453 -20.92 8.09 -46.69
N GLY A 454 -22.00 8.49 -46.02
CA GLY A 454 -23.39 8.28 -46.48
C GLY A 454 -24.30 7.50 -45.53
N GLU A 455 -23.78 6.80 -44.52
CA GLU A 455 -24.56 6.13 -43.46
C GLU A 455 -24.20 6.74 -42.11
N PHE A 456 -24.69 7.96 -41.87
CA PHE A 456 -24.30 8.76 -40.71
C PHE A 456 -25.07 8.40 -39.42
N GLU A 457 -26.04 7.49 -39.48
CA GLU A 457 -27.00 7.27 -38.40
C GLU A 457 -27.13 5.79 -38.03
N ASP A 458 -26.79 5.44 -36.79
CA ASP A 458 -27.00 4.12 -36.22
C ASP A 458 -28.39 4.01 -35.60
N SER A 459 -29.29 3.30 -36.29
CA SER A 459 -30.56 2.87 -35.71
C SER A 459 -30.34 1.68 -34.78
N LEU A 460 -30.52 1.90 -33.47
CA LEU A 460 -30.31 0.93 -32.40
C LEU A 460 -31.65 0.57 -31.73
N ILE A 461 -31.91 -0.72 -31.52
CA ILE A 461 -33.11 -1.17 -30.79
C ILE A 461 -32.72 -1.37 -29.32
N VAL A 462 -33.28 -0.55 -28.44
CA VAL A 462 -33.05 -0.59 -27.00
C VAL A 462 -33.95 -1.67 -26.38
N LEU A 463 -33.35 -2.59 -25.60
CA LEU A 463 -34.02 -3.78 -25.07
C LEU A 463 -34.34 -3.68 -23.57
N PHE A 464 -33.35 -3.42 -22.72
CA PHE A 464 -33.58 -3.30 -21.28
C PHE A 464 -32.48 -2.51 -20.57
N SER A 465 -32.79 -1.91 -19.43
CA SER A 465 -31.81 -1.28 -18.55
C SER A 465 -30.89 -2.35 -17.97
N ASP A 466 -29.58 -2.12 -18.00
CA ASP A 466 -28.59 -3.16 -17.65
C ASP A 466 -27.57 -2.68 -16.62
N MET A 467 -27.05 -1.45 -16.81
CA MET A 467 -26.01 -0.92 -15.92
C MET A 467 -26.27 0.53 -15.50
N LEU A 468 -25.67 0.92 -14.38
CA LEU A 468 -25.55 2.29 -13.90
C LEU A 468 -24.06 2.65 -13.85
N LEU A 469 -23.66 3.66 -14.61
CA LEU A 469 -22.34 4.26 -14.57
C LEU A 469 -22.31 5.33 -13.48
N VAL A 470 -21.37 5.18 -12.56
CA VAL A 470 -21.20 6.06 -11.39
C VAL A 470 -19.82 6.71 -11.47
N PRO A 471 -19.73 8.06 -11.53
CA PRO A 471 -18.46 8.76 -11.38
C PRO A 471 -17.74 8.25 -10.13
N THR A 472 -16.48 7.92 -10.29
CA THR A 472 -15.68 7.23 -9.29
C THR A 472 -14.31 7.87 -9.28
N ARG A 473 -13.79 8.16 -8.10
CA ARG A 473 -12.40 8.63 -7.95
C ARG A 473 -11.52 7.40 -7.73
N LYS A 474 -10.54 7.22 -8.59
CA LYS A 474 -9.45 6.28 -8.32
C LYS A 474 -8.61 6.85 -7.17
N LEU A 475 -8.36 6.03 -6.14
CA LEU A 475 -7.41 6.37 -5.08
C LEU A 475 -6.04 5.91 -5.56
N ASP A 476 -5.01 6.76 -5.40
CA ASP A 476 -3.74 6.61 -6.10
C ASP A 476 -3.18 5.18 -6.06
N PHE A 477 -2.92 4.65 -7.25
CA PHE A 477 -2.14 3.44 -7.45
C PHE A 477 -0.79 3.87 -8.00
N GLY A 478 0.30 3.31 -7.45
CA GLY A 478 1.62 3.37 -8.06
C GLY A 478 1.54 2.78 -9.46
N ILE A 479 1.42 3.65 -10.47
CA ILE A 479 1.43 3.31 -11.89
C ILE A 479 2.61 2.35 -12.11
N PRO A 480 2.45 1.18 -12.76
CA PRO A 480 3.62 0.50 -13.32
C PRO A 480 4.14 1.47 -14.38
N GLU A 481 5.22 2.18 -14.07
CA GLU A 481 5.67 3.30 -14.89
C GLU A 481 5.76 2.91 -16.37
N PRO A 482 5.31 3.78 -17.29
CA PRO A 482 5.44 3.56 -18.72
C PRO A 482 6.91 3.51 -19.14
N ASP A 483 7.51 2.30 -19.24
CA ASP A 483 8.87 1.95 -19.74
C ASP A 483 9.93 3.07 -19.70
N THR A 484 9.95 3.84 -18.61
CA THR A 484 11.06 4.68 -18.13
C THR A 484 11.98 3.88 -17.21
N GLY A 485 11.65 2.60 -17.02
CA GLY A 485 12.34 1.71 -16.11
C GLY A 485 13.78 1.36 -16.53
N PRO A 486 14.47 0.60 -15.67
CA PRO A 486 15.84 0.16 -15.91
C PRO A 486 15.99 -0.64 -17.21
N ASN A 487 17.18 -0.60 -17.81
CA ASN A 487 17.47 -1.39 -19.01
C ASN A 487 17.22 -2.88 -18.80
N HIS A 488 16.77 -3.54 -19.87
CA HIS A 488 16.91 -4.98 -19.99
C HIS A 488 18.31 -5.31 -20.50
N PHE A 489 18.87 -6.46 -20.10
CA PHE A 489 20.18 -6.87 -20.61
C PHE A 489 20.20 -8.24 -21.25
N LYS A 490 20.78 -8.32 -22.44
CA LYS A 490 21.18 -9.58 -23.07
C LYS A 490 22.60 -9.91 -22.67
N THR A 491 22.81 -11.13 -22.21
CA THR A 491 24.06 -11.56 -21.60
C THR A 491 24.72 -12.64 -22.43
N TRP A 492 25.96 -12.35 -22.81
CA TRP A 492 26.80 -13.18 -23.64
C TRP A 492 27.82 -13.90 -22.79
N ARG A 493 27.89 -15.22 -22.94
CA ARG A 493 29.05 -15.98 -22.46
C ARG A 493 30.27 -15.50 -23.24
N ILE A 494 31.34 -15.19 -22.51
CA ILE A 494 32.62 -14.78 -23.09
C ILE A 494 33.66 -15.89 -22.94
N GLN A 495 34.77 -15.79 -23.70
CA GLN A 495 35.98 -16.54 -23.37
C GLN A 495 36.41 -16.15 -21.94
N PRO A 496 36.43 -17.08 -20.97
CA PRO A 496 36.65 -16.72 -19.57
C PRO A 496 37.96 -15.98 -19.36
N VAL A 497 37.89 -14.86 -18.64
CA VAL A 497 39.05 -14.05 -18.28
C VAL A 497 39.44 -14.40 -16.84
N PRO A 498 40.62 -15.03 -16.61
CA PRO A 498 41.08 -15.35 -15.26
C PRO A 498 41.24 -14.08 -14.42
N PHE A 499 40.69 -14.12 -13.21
CA PHE A 499 40.76 -13.00 -12.28
C PHE A 499 40.72 -13.53 -10.85
N THR A 500 41.39 -12.86 -9.92
CA THR A 500 41.33 -13.24 -8.50
C THR A 500 41.46 -12.01 -7.61
N VAL A 501 40.40 -11.70 -6.87
CA VAL A 501 40.39 -10.68 -5.83
C VAL A 501 39.39 -11.06 -4.75
N THR A 502 39.55 -10.51 -3.55
CA THR A 502 38.55 -10.58 -2.49
C THR A 502 37.92 -9.21 -2.31
N VAL A 503 36.60 -9.14 -2.19
CA VAL A 503 35.84 -7.91 -1.95
C VAL A 503 34.88 -8.10 -0.78
N ALA A 504 34.56 -6.99 -0.11
CA ALA A 504 33.44 -6.93 0.82
C ALA A 504 32.17 -6.54 0.04
N LEU A 505 31.10 -7.31 0.22
CA LEU A 505 29.81 -7.08 -0.44
C LEU A 505 28.68 -7.04 0.58
N GLU A 506 27.74 -6.13 0.38
CA GLU A 506 26.55 -6.00 1.20
C GLU A 506 25.34 -5.80 0.30
N ASP A 507 24.28 -6.57 0.52
CA ASP A 507 22.97 -6.33 -0.07
C ASP A 507 21.90 -6.45 1.00
N GLN A 508 20.64 -6.23 0.62
CA GLN A 508 19.46 -6.37 1.47
C GLN A 508 19.25 -7.76 2.12
N PHE A 509 20.08 -8.75 1.77
CA PHE A 509 19.98 -10.10 2.33
C PHE A 509 21.13 -10.42 3.28
N MET A 510 22.35 -9.96 2.98
CA MET A 510 23.51 -10.25 3.80
C MET A 510 24.72 -9.38 3.49
N LYS A 511 25.54 -9.19 4.53
CA LYS A 511 26.91 -8.68 4.46
C LYS A 511 27.92 -9.83 4.42
N ASP A 512 28.84 -9.78 3.47
CA ASP A 512 29.93 -10.75 3.31
C ASP A 512 31.27 -10.04 3.06
N ASP A 513 32.13 -10.04 4.07
CA ASP A 513 33.39 -9.29 4.05
C ASP A 513 34.49 -9.93 3.20
N ASN A 514 34.31 -11.19 2.77
CA ASN A 514 35.37 -11.98 2.12
C ASN A 514 34.89 -12.75 0.89
N VAL A 515 34.17 -12.09 -0.02
CA VAL A 515 33.74 -12.71 -1.28
C VAL A 515 34.91 -12.78 -2.26
N ARG A 516 35.27 -13.99 -2.68
CA ARG A 516 36.33 -14.21 -3.68
C ARG A 516 35.74 -14.19 -5.09
N LEU A 517 36.32 -13.41 -5.99
CA LEU A 517 35.99 -13.39 -7.42
C LEU A 517 37.01 -14.23 -8.20
N ASP A 518 36.58 -15.19 -9.01
CA ASP A 518 37.43 -16.22 -9.64
C ASP A 518 37.58 -16.10 -11.17
N GLY A 519 37.04 -15.04 -11.78
CA GLY A 519 37.08 -14.81 -13.22
C GLY A 519 35.86 -14.07 -13.75
N ILE A 520 35.94 -13.57 -14.98
CA ILE A 520 34.81 -12.97 -15.71
C ILE A 520 34.29 -14.03 -16.69
N GLU A 521 33.00 -14.37 -16.59
CA GLU A 521 32.37 -15.42 -17.42
C GLU A 521 31.34 -14.87 -18.42
N PHE A 522 30.77 -13.69 -18.16
CA PHE A 522 29.78 -13.07 -19.05
C PHE A 522 29.93 -11.55 -19.17
N LEU A 523 29.37 -11.02 -20.26
CA LEU A 523 29.19 -9.61 -20.54
C LEU A 523 27.71 -9.35 -20.86
N SER A 524 27.08 -8.40 -20.16
CA SER A 524 25.71 -7.97 -20.41
C SER A 524 25.66 -6.64 -21.16
N ASN A 525 24.87 -6.61 -22.23
CA ASN A 525 24.57 -5.41 -23.02
C ASN A 525 23.09 -5.04 -22.87
N PRO A 526 22.73 -3.73 -22.91
CA PRO A 526 21.36 -3.30 -23.05
C PRO A 526 20.76 -3.92 -24.30
N VAL A 527 19.53 -4.39 -24.19
CA VAL A 527 18.85 -5.10 -25.27
C VAL A 527 17.48 -4.54 -25.49
N ARG A 528 17.13 -4.35 -26.77
CA ARG A 528 15.74 -4.14 -27.16
C ARG A 528 15.03 -5.49 -27.13
N LYS A 529 13.97 -5.60 -26.34
CA LYS A 529 13.23 -6.84 -26.11
C LYS A 529 11.82 -6.67 -26.66
N ILE A 530 11.35 -7.64 -27.46
CA ILE A 530 9.96 -7.70 -27.93
C ILE A 530 9.32 -8.97 -27.40
N VAL A 531 8.24 -8.84 -26.64
CA VAL A 531 7.50 -9.97 -26.07
C VAL A 531 6.19 -10.09 -26.80
N PHE A 532 5.87 -11.27 -27.32
CA PHE A 532 4.55 -11.48 -27.92
C PHE A 532 3.55 -11.94 -26.86
N ASP A 533 2.41 -11.27 -26.81
CA ASP A 533 1.26 -11.72 -26.03
C ASP A 533 0.62 -12.98 -26.67
N PRO A 534 -0.35 -13.64 -26.02
CA PRO A 534 -1.02 -14.82 -26.58
C PRO A 534 -1.76 -14.55 -27.91
N LEU A 535 -2.03 -13.28 -28.24
CA LEU A 535 -2.66 -12.84 -29.49
C LEU A 535 -1.63 -12.53 -30.59
N GLY A 536 -0.33 -12.59 -30.27
CA GLY A 536 0.77 -12.29 -31.19
C GLY A 536 1.06 -10.80 -31.34
N ILE A 537 0.53 -9.95 -30.46
CA ILE A 537 0.80 -8.51 -30.44
C ILE A 537 2.18 -8.28 -29.79
N PRO A 538 3.09 -7.55 -30.44
CA PRO A 538 4.42 -7.28 -29.90
C PRO A 538 4.38 -6.18 -28.82
N ASP A 539 4.89 -6.50 -27.64
CA ASP A 539 5.19 -5.56 -26.57
C ASP A 539 6.70 -5.25 -26.59
N THR A 540 7.06 -4.01 -26.92
CA THR A 540 8.46 -3.62 -27.20
C THR A 540 9.02 -2.78 -26.05
N PHE A 541 10.16 -3.23 -25.53
CA PHE A 541 10.95 -2.57 -24.51
C PHE A 541 12.23 -2.08 -25.16
N ASN A 542 12.41 -0.76 -25.20
CA ASN A 542 13.56 -0.16 -25.87
C ASN A 542 14.76 -0.05 -24.93
N ILE A 543 15.93 0.19 -25.50
CA ILE A 543 17.13 0.50 -24.72
C ILE A 543 16.97 1.93 -24.20
N THR A 544 16.94 2.10 -22.87
CA THR A 544 16.79 3.39 -22.20
C THR A 544 18.14 4.12 -22.12
N ASP A 545 19.21 3.40 -21.76
CA ASP A 545 20.59 3.90 -21.77
C ASP A 545 21.54 2.92 -22.49
N PRO A 546 22.11 3.27 -23.65
CA PRO A 546 23.03 2.39 -24.38
C PRO A 546 24.40 2.21 -23.71
N ASP A 547 24.76 3.00 -22.69
CA ASP A 547 26.08 3.02 -22.06
C ASP A 547 26.18 2.09 -20.83
N GLU A 548 25.04 1.57 -20.37
CA GLU A 548 24.98 0.64 -19.24
C GLU A 548 25.46 -0.76 -19.63
N HIS A 549 26.60 -1.22 -19.12
CA HIS A 549 27.05 -2.59 -19.33
C HIS A 549 27.51 -3.24 -18.02
N LEU A 550 27.39 -4.57 -17.92
CA LEU A 550 27.78 -5.32 -16.73
C LEU A 550 28.75 -6.46 -17.07
N ASN A 551 29.86 -6.54 -16.32
CA ASN A 551 30.74 -7.70 -16.29
C ASN A 551 30.30 -8.67 -15.18
N TRP A 552 30.21 -9.96 -15.50
CA TRP A 552 29.82 -11.00 -14.54
C TRP A 552 31.05 -11.70 -13.96
N TYR A 553 31.40 -11.33 -12.74
CA TYR A 553 32.46 -11.98 -11.98
C TYR A 553 31.93 -13.21 -11.27
N LYS A 554 32.51 -14.38 -11.53
CA LYS A 554 32.22 -15.60 -10.77
C LYS A 554 32.58 -15.36 -9.31
N ALA A 555 31.60 -15.43 -8.42
CA ALA A 555 31.76 -15.14 -7.01
C ALA A 555 31.64 -16.42 -6.18
N VAL A 556 32.49 -16.52 -5.15
CA VAL A 556 32.44 -17.55 -4.12
C VAL A 556 32.30 -16.83 -2.78
N GLY A 557 31.08 -16.85 -2.25
CA GLY A 557 30.74 -16.28 -0.95
C GLY A 557 30.04 -17.28 -0.04
N LYS A 558 29.52 -16.79 1.08
CA LYS A 558 28.67 -17.57 1.98
C LYS A 558 27.42 -18.06 1.25
N LYS A 559 26.96 -19.27 1.59
CA LYS A 559 25.67 -19.78 1.13
C LYS A 559 24.57 -19.15 1.97
N ASN A 560 23.52 -18.66 1.33
CA ASN A 560 22.34 -18.12 1.98
C ASN A 560 21.11 -18.55 1.20
N TYR A 561 20.24 -19.26 1.90
CA TYR A 561 19.09 -19.85 1.26
C TYR A 561 17.83 -19.15 1.75
N LEU A 562 17.13 -18.52 0.82
CA LEU A 562 15.98 -17.66 1.11
C LEU A 562 14.84 -18.01 0.17
N LYS A 563 13.62 -17.99 0.70
CA LYS A 563 12.40 -18.07 -0.08
C LYS A 563 11.90 -16.65 -0.32
N LEU A 564 11.84 -16.23 -1.58
CA LEU A 564 11.40 -14.89 -1.95
C LEU A 564 10.30 -14.95 -3.00
N ALA A 565 9.40 -13.98 -2.95
CA ALA A 565 8.41 -13.71 -3.98
C ALA A 565 8.89 -12.54 -4.84
N TYR A 566 8.69 -12.65 -6.14
CA TYR A 566 8.98 -11.59 -7.09
C TYR A 566 7.95 -11.54 -8.21
N GLN A 567 7.89 -10.40 -8.88
CA GLN A 567 7.05 -10.18 -10.05
C GLN A 567 7.82 -9.42 -11.13
N ASN A 568 7.64 -9.85 -12.37
CA ASN A 568 8.08 -9.14 -13.56
C ASN A 568 7.14 -9.41 -14.73
N GLN A 569 7.48 -8.93 -15.93
CA GLN A 569 6.62 -9.07 -17.12
C GLN A 569 6.46 -10.50 -17.65
N PHE A 570 7.20 -11.48 -17.12
CA PHE A 570 7.06 -12.87 -17.53
C PHE A 570 6.27 -13.71 -16.53
N GLU A 571 6.47 -13.48 -15.23
CA GLU A 571 5.81 -14.24 -14.18
C GLU A 571 5.72 -13.46 -12.87
N SER A 572 4.76 -13.87 -12.04
CA SER A 572 4.72 -13.57 -10.60
C SER A 572 4.80 -14.90 -9.86
N THR A 573 5.86 -15.11 -9.09
CA THR A 573 6.16 -16.42 -8.53
C THR A 573 6.98 -16.33 -7.24
N THR A 574 7.18 -17.48 -6.61
CA THR A 574 8.01 -17.66 -5.42
C THR A 574 9.12 -18.65 -5.71
N VAL A 575 10.36 -18.26 -5.41
CA VAL A 575 11.55 -19.08 -5.64
C VAL A 575 12.36 -19.29 -4.36
N LEU A 576 13.13 -20.37 -4.35
CA LEU A 576 14.17 -20.61 -3.36
C LEU A 576 15.52 -20.25 -3.99
N ILE A 577 16.19 -19.25 -3.45
CA ILE A 577 17.58 -18.91 -3.79
C ILE A 577 18.55 -19.56 -2.81
N ASP A 578 19.83 -19.78 -3.17
CA ASP A 578 20.79 -20.43 -2.25
C ASP A 578 22.22 -19.90 -2.17
N SER A 579 22.87 -19.59 -3.27
CA SER A 579 24.30 -19.35 -3.26
C SER A 579 24.63 -18.20 -4.17
N LEU A 580 25.43 -17.27 -3.66
CA LEU A 580 26.06 -16.24 -4.46
C LEU A 580 26.88 -16.93 -5.55
N LYS A 581 26.55 -16.65 -6.81
CA LYS A 581 27.24 -17.19 -7.99
C LYS A 581 28.00 -16.13 -8.75
N TYR A 582 27.46 -14.92 -8.82
CA TYR A 582 28.09 -13.83 -9.53
C TYR A 582 27.97 -12.52 -8.79
N LEU A 583 28.96 -11.67 -9.02
CA LEU A 583 28.89 -10.23 -8.81
C LEU A 583 28.85 -9.57 -10.20
N LEU A 584 27.80 -8.81 -10.46
CA LEU A 584 27.66 -8.00 -11.66
C LEU A 584 28.24 -6.64 -11.37
N VAL A 585 29.06 -6.17 -12.29
CA VAL A 585 29.88 -4.98 -12.11
C VAL A 585 29.67 -4.03 -13.27
N PRO A 586 29.26 -2.77 -13.02
CA PRO A 586 29.22 -1.72 -14.03
C PRO A 586 30.54 -1.62 -14.77
N ALA A 587 30.47 -1.66 -16.09
CA ALA A 587 31.64 -1.65 -16.96
C ALA A 587 31.42 -0.68 -18.12
N GLN A 588 32.41 0.15 -18.41
CA GLN A 588 32.51 0.83 -19.68
C GLN A 588 32.79 -0.19 -20.78
N LYS A 589 32.09 -0.13 -21.91
CA LYS A 589 32.41 -0.93 -23.10
C LYS A 589 32.79 -0.02 -24.26
N LEU A 590 34.07 -0.02 -24.64
CA LEU A 590 34.54 0.90 -25.67
C LEU A 590 33.79 0.67 -27.01
N PRO A 591 33.36 1.76 -27.70
CA PRO A 591 33.69 3.16 -27.44
C PRO A 591 32.71 3.93 -26.53
N HIS A 592 31.72 3.28 -25.90
CA HIS A 592 30.76 3.95 -25.03
C HIS A 592 31.47 4.56 -23.80
N PRO A 593 30.94 5.63 -23.20
CA PRO A 593 31.38 6.12 -21.89
C PRO A 593 31.12 5.08 -20.78
N ALA A 594 31.67 5.34 -19.60
CA ALA A 594 31.37 4.52 -18.42
C ALA A 594 29.96 4.85 -17.92
N PRO A 595 29.19 3.88 -17.40
CA PRO A 595 27.89 4.15 -16.81
C PRO A 595 28.03 5.06 -15.57
N GLU A 596 27.14 6.04 -15.44
CA GLU A 596 27.21 7.05 -14.36
C GLU A 596 26.46 6.62 -13.09
N SER A 597 25.41 5.79 -13.22
CA SER A 597 24.45 5.49 -12.14
C SER A 597 24.01 4.03 -12.06
N LEU A 598 24.77 3.10 -12.64
CA LEU A 598 24.45 1.67 -12.61
C LEU A 598 25.04 1.00 -11.36
N ASP A 599 24.24 0.20 -10.65
CA ASP A 599 24.68 -0.49 -9.44
C ASP A 599 25.48 -1.79 -9.70
N HIS A 600 26.19 -2.24 -8.67
CA HIS A 600 26.65 -3.64 -8.60
C HIS A 600 25.47 -4.54 -8.20
N TYR A 601 25.47 -5.80 -8.67
CA TYR A 601 24.45 -6.77 -8.25
C TYR A 601 25.04 -8.09 -7.76
N LYS A 602 24.54 -8.59 -6.63
CA LYS A 602 24.78 -9.95 -6.15
C LYS A 602 23.75 -10.89 -6.76
N CYS A 603 24.20 -11.87 -7.55
CA CYS A 603 23.31 -12.85 -8.18
C CYS A 603 23.35 -14.19 -7.45
N TYR A 604 22.19 -14.58 -6.92
CA TYR A 604 21.96 -15.84 -6.24
C TYR A 604 21.32 -16.86 -7.19
N ARG A 605 21.77 -18.11 -7.11
CA ARG A 605 21.16 -19.20 -7.86
C ARG A 605 19.75 -19.51 -7.35
N ILE A 606 18.81 -19.65 -8.29
CA ILE A 606 17.48 -20.23 -8.06
C ILE A 606 17.58 -21.75 -8.10
N CYS A 607 17.10 -22.44 -7.06
CA CYS A 607 17.33 -23.89 -6.88
C CYS A 607 16.47 -24.78 -7.78
N ASN A 608 15.27 -24.33 -8.14
CA ASN A 608 14.29 -25.10 -8.91
C ASN A 608 13.74 -24.23 -10.04
N PRO A 609 14.58 -23.88 -11.02
CA PRO A 609 14.17 -23.02 -12.12
C PRO A 609 13.07 -23.74 -12.92
N VAL A 610 11.95 -23.08 -13.14
CA VAL A 610 10.85 -23.61 -13.97
C VAL A 610 11.11 -23.15 -15.40
N LEU A 611 11.05 -24.09 -16.34
CA LEU A 611 11.11 -23.78 -17.77
C LEU A 611 9.70 -23.45 -18.25
N PHE A 612 9.54 -22.35 -18.98
CA PHE A 612 8.30 -22.04 -19.68
C PHE A 612 8.56 -21.55 -21.10
N ASN A 613 7.59 -21.80 -21.98
CA ASN A 613 7.65 -21.43 -23.38
C ASN A 613 7.11 -20.01 -23.55
N LYS A 614 7.98 -19.09 -23.92
CA LYS A 614 7.61 -17.71 -24.22
C LYS A 614 8.47 -17.23 -25.38
N ALA A 615 7.80 -16.81 -26.45
CA ALA A 615 8.48 -16.23 -27.60
C ALA A 615 8.91 -14.80 -27.26
N VAL A 616 10.21 -14.54 -27.35
CA VAL A 616 10.80 -13.22 -27.12
C VAL A 616 11.77 -12.94 -28.26
N LEU A 617 11.73 -11.74 -28.82
CA LEU A 617 12.74 -11.27 -29.75
C LEU A 617 13.72 -10.35 -29.01
N LEU A 618 15.00 -10.56 -29.22
CA LEU A 618 16.08 -9.81 -28.61
C LEU A 618 16.93 -9.19 -29.72
N ASP A 619 17.26 -7.92 -29.55
CA ASP A 619 18.09 -7.18 -30.50
C ASP A 619 19.06 -6.29 -29.73
N ASP A 620 20.34 -6.67 -29.70
CA ASP A 620 21.44 -5.89 -29.15
C ASP A 620 22.52 -5.62 -30.22
N GLN A 621 23.55 -4.87 -29.82
CA GLN A 621 24.62 -4.45 -30.74
C GLN A 621 25.56 -5.58 -31.24
N PHE A 622 25.43 -6.81 -30.75
CA PHE A 622 26.16 -7.97 -31.27
C PHE A 622 25.32 -8.79 -32.25
N ASP A 623 24.03 -8.51 -32.37
CA ASP A 623 23.14 -9.18 -33.28
C ASP A 623 23.32 -8.70 -34.72
N LEU A 624 23.52 -9.66 -35.64
CA LEU A 624 23.44 -9.40 -37.08
C LEU A 624 21.98 -9.40 -37.56
N THR A 625 21.14 -10.14 -36.85
CA THR A 625 19.71 -10.26 -37.05
C THR A 625 19.06 -10.46 -35.69
N GLN A 626 17.88 -9.89 -35.50
CA GLN A 626 17.09 -10.06 -34.30
C GLN A 626 16.97 -11.55 -33.89
N GLU A 627 17.31 -11.84 -32.64
CA GLU A 627 17.36 -13.20 -32.09
C GLU A 627 15.98 -13.61 -31.58
N GLN A 628 15.51 -14.80 -31.96
CA GLN A 628 14.26 -15.37 -31.47
C GLN A 628 14.51 -16.41 -30.38
N VAL A 629 14.07 -16.08 -29.17
CA VAL A 629 14.03 -16.95 -28.00
C VAL A 629 12.67 -17.63 -27.92
N THR A 630 12.65 -18.92 -27.57
CA THR A 630 11.41 -19.72 -27.49
C THR A 630 11.10 -20.27 -26.11
N SER A 631 12.12 -20.36 -25.24
CA SER A 631 11.97 -20.88 -23.88
C SER A 631 12.82 -20.07 -22.91
N LEU A 632 12.28 -19.82 -21.72
CA LEU A 632 12.93 -19.09 -20.64
C LEU A 632 12.95 -19.94 -19.36
N SER A 633 14.01 -19.78 -18.55
CA SER A 633 14.10 -20.41 -17.23
C SER A 633 14.83 -19.51 -16.22
N ALA A 634 14.11 -19.06 -15.18
CA ALA A 634 14.63 -18.15 -14.16
C ALA A 634 15.80 -18.78 -13.39
N THR A 635 17.04 -18.36 -13.69
CA THR A 635 18.26 -19.05 -13.23
C THR A 635 18.93 -18.35 -12.05
N TYR A 636 18.96 -17.01 -12.07
CA TYR A 636 19.50 -16.20 -10.99
C TYR A 636 18.53 -15.10 -10.58
N PHE A 637 18.52 -14.79 -9.28
CA PHE A 637 17.91 -13.58 -8.73
C PHE A 637 19.03 -12.65 -8.27
N CYS A 638 19.04 -11.44 -8.78
CA CYS A 638 20.13 -10.47 -8.62
C CYS A 638 19.64 -9.25 -7.83
N THR A 639 20.40 -8.89 -6.80
CA THR A 639 20.07 -7.78 -5.89
C THR A 639 21.09 -6.67 -5.95
N PRO A 640 20.68 -5.39 -5.87
CA PRO A 640 21.61 -4.27 -5.70
C PRO A 640 22.54 -4.53 -4.53
N ALA A 641 23.82 -4.23 -4.72
CA ALA A 641 24.86 -4.52 -3.76
C ALA A 641 25.84 -3.36 -3.63
N ILE A 642 26.19 -3.05 -2.37
CA ILE A 642 27.29 -2.18 -2.02
C ILE A 642 28.57 -3.02 -2.00
N LYS A 643 29.59 -2.59 -2.73
CA LYS A 643 30.89 -3.24 -2.76
C LYS A 643 31.94 -2.30 -2.16
N ASN A 644 32.72 -2.80 -1.19
CA ASN A 644 33.78 -2.05 -0.52
C ASN A 644 33.36 -0.65 -0.01
N THR A 645 32.13 -0.51 0.51
CA THR A 645 31.55 0.76 0.99
C THR A 645 31.35 1.84 -0.08
N GLU A 646 31.38 1.48 -1.36
CA GLU A 646 30.97 2.38 -2.45
C GLU A 646 29.48 2.73 -2.31
N PRO A 647 29.05 3.93 -2.73
CA PRO A 647 27.63 4.30 -2.71
C PRO A 647 26.84 3.41 -3.67
N GLY A 648 25.64 3.01 -3.27
CA GLY A 648 24.61 2.50 -4.18
C GLY A 648 23.80 3.66 -4.76
N TYR A 649 23.26 3.47 -5.96
CA TYR A 649 22.45 4.45 -6.67
C TYR A 649 20.96 4.08 -6.59
N ASP A 650 20.61 2.88 -7.03
CA ASP A 650 19.28 2.29 -7.01
C ASP A 650 19.27 1.00 -6.17
N THR A 651 18.66 1.11 -5.00
CA THR A 651 18.52 -0.01 -4.06
C THR A 651 17.21 -0.80 -4.26
N SER A 652 16.35 -0.34 -5.17
CA SER A 652 15.01 -0.88 -5.42
C SER A 652 14.96 -1.84 -6.60
N THR A 653 15.73 -1.62 -7.67
CA THR A 653 15.68 -2.48 -8.86
C THR A 653 16.38 -3.81 -8.62
N HIS A 654 15.63 -4.92 -8.66
CA HIS A 654 16.19 -6.27 -8.75
C HIS A 654 16.20 -6.76 -10.19
N TYR A 655 16.97 -7.81 -10.46
CA TYR A 655 16.91 -8.51 -11.75
C TYR A 655 16.68 -9.99 -11.57
N VAL A 656 15.88 -10.58 -12.46
CA VAL A 656 15.92 -12.02 -12.69
C VAL A 656 16.66 -12.29 -13.99
N ALA A 657 17.67 -13.15 -13.93
CA ALA A 657 18.39 -13.62 -15.10
C ALA A 657 17.78 -14.93 -15.59
N TYR A 658 17.08 -14.85 -16.72
CA TYR A 658 16.47 -15.99 -17.41
C TYR A 658 17.49 -16.62 -18.35
N SER A 659 17.81 -17.90 -18.14
CA SER A 659 18.47 -18.66 -19.21
C SER A 659 17.48 -18.92 -20.33
N PHE A 660 17.98 -18.89 -21.56
CA PHE A 660 17.11 -19.02 -22.73
C PHE A 660 17.67 -19.90 -23.83
N ALA A 661 16.77 -20.37 -24.69
CA ALA A 661 17.11 -21.15 -25.88
C ALA A 661 16.13 -20.87 -27.05
N PRO A 662 16.60 -20.96 -28.31
CA PRO A 662 18.01 -21.05 -28.70
C PRO A 662 18.79 -19.76 -28.37
N GLY A 663 20.11 -19.87 -28.27
CA GLY A 663 21.04 -18.75 -28.15
C GLY A 663 21.75 -18.46 -29.48
N SER A 664 21.98 -17.19 -29.81
CA SER A 664 22.78 -16.78 -30.96
C SER A 664 24.27 -16.83 -30.64
N THR A 665 25.10 -17.08 -31.67
CA THR A 665 26.55 -17.16 -31.54
C THR A 665 27.23 -16.01 -32.24
N THR A 666 28.29 -15.49 -31.65
CA THR A 666 29.13 -14.44 -32.24
C THR A 666 30.60 -14.71 -31.96
N ASN A 667 31.49 -13.94 -32.58
CA ASN A 667 32.92 -13.95 -32.28
C ASN A 667 33.48 -12.53 -32.11
N GLU A 668 32.60 -11.60 -31.75
CA GLU A 668 32.93 -10.21 -31.53
C GLU A 668 33.82 -10.05 -30.29
N SER A 669 34.90 -9.29 -30.44
CA SER A 669 35.78 -8.91 -29.33
C SER A 669 35.56 -7.45 -28.95
N ARG A 670 35.39 -7.20 -27.66
CA ARG A 670 35.29 -5.85 -27.09
C ARG A 670 36.27 -5.71 -25.93
N THR A 671 36.60 -4.46 -25.63
CA THR A 671 37.35 -4.10 -24.43
C THR A 671 36.37 -3.47 -23.46
N THR A 672 36.28 -4.05 -22.26
CA THR A 672 35.54 -3.47 -21.15
C THR A 672 36.49 -2.88 -20.12
N ILE A 673 36.11 -1.81 -19.45
CA ILE A 673 36.85 -1.22 -18.34
C ILE A 673 35.90 -1.11 -17.16
N ASP A 674 36.23 -1.76 -16.05
CA ASP A 674 35.51 -1.63 -14.78
C ASP A 674 36.48 -1.20 -13.67
N GLN A 675 36.03 -1.14 -12.42
CA GLN A 675 36.89 -0.73 -11.30
C GLN A 675 38.13 -1.61 -11.10
N PHE A 676 38.16 -2.82 -11.67
CA PHE A 676 39.29 -3.75 -11.55
C PHE A 676 40.26 -3.63 -12.72
N GLY A 677 39.97 -2.75 -13.68
CA GLY A 677 40.82 -2.42 -14.81
C GLY A 677 40.20 -2.79 -16.15
N GLN A 678 41.07 -2.94 -17.15
CA GLN A 678 40.69 -3.21 -18.53
C GLN A 678 40.70 -4.72 -18.79
N HIS A 679 39.63 -5.24 -19.40
CA HIS A 679 39.45 -6.66 -19.70
C HIS A 679 39.10 -6.87 -21.18
N PRO A 680 39.80 -7.76 -21.90
CA PRO A 680 39.37 -8.20 -23.22
C PRO A 680 38.23 -9.22 -23.08
N ALA A 681 37.09 -8.94 -23.71
CA ALA A 681 35.91 -9.80 -23.70
C ALA A 681 35.60 -10.26 -25.13
N GLN A 682 35.75 -11.57 -25.40
CA GLN A 682 35.35 -12.20 -26.65
C GLN A 682 34.00 -12.88 -26.45
N ALA A 683 32.92 -12.29 -26.97
CA ALA A 683 31.58 -12.85 -26.88
C ALA A 683 31.46 -14.10 -27.76
N LEU A 684 30.80 -15.14 -27.23
CA LEU A 684 30.69 -16.46 -27.85
C LEU A 684 29.23 -16.82 -28.16
N VAL A 685 28.38 -16.84 -27.14
CA VAL A 685 26.97 -17.25 -27.26
C VAL A 685 26.11 -16.45 -26.28
N SER A 686 24.93 -16.00 -26.71
CA SER A 686 23.93 -15.39 -25.84
C SER A 686 23.24 -16.46 -25.01
N GLU A 687 23.15 -16.27 -23.69
CA GLU A 687 22.64 -17.31 -22.78
C GLU A 687 21.62 -16.81 -21.76
N LEU A 688 21.71 -15.55 -21.31
CA LEU A 688 20.85 -15.03 -20.26
C LEU A 688 20.19 -13.70 -20.66
N LEU A 689 18.96 -13.49 -20.22
CA LEU A 689 18.22 -12.23 -20.30
C LEU A 689 17.98 -11.71 -18.88
N LEU A 690 18.53 -10.54 -18.53
CA LEU A 690 18.22 -9.84 -17.29
C LEU A 690 16.95 -9.01 -17.50
N VAL A 691 16.07 -9.16 -16.53
CA VAL A 691 14.75 -8.54 -16.52
C VAL A 691 14.60 -7.75 -15.22
N PRO A 692 14.37 -6.42 -15.26
CA PRO A 692 13.97 -5.65 -14.10
C PRO A 692 12.80 -6.34 -13.40
N THR A 693 12.88 -6.47 -12.09
CA THR A 693 11.99 -7.33 -11.32
C THR A 693 11.68 -6.68 -9.98
N ASP A 694 10.41 -6.65 -9.63
CA ASP A 694 9.95 -6.22 -8.31
C ASP A 694 10.10 -7.36 -7.32
N LYS A 695 10.78 -7.09 -6.20
CA LYS A 695 10.75 -7.97 -5.04
C LYS A 695 9.50 -7.70 -4.21
N LEU A 696 8.54 -8.62 -4.30
CA LEU A 696 7.30 -8.56 -3.50
C LEU A 696 7.54 -8.84 -2.01
N GLY A 697 8.61 -9.55 -1.67
CA GLY A 697 9.00 -9.77 -0.28
C GLY A 697 9.82 -11.02 -0.06
N VAL A 698 10.43 -11.11 1.13
CA VAL A 698 10.98 -12.38 1.64
C VAL A 698 9.85 -13.07 2.39
N LEU A 699 9.47 -14.27 1.97
CA LEU A 699 8.40 -15.01 2.63
C LEU A 699 8.94 -15.68 3.89
N CYS A 700 8.90 -14.90 4.97
CA CYS A 700 9.25 -15.34 6.31
C CYS A 700 7.99 -15.84 7.02
N ASP A 701 7.95 -17.14 7.26
CA ASP A 701 6.81 -17.81 7.88
C ASP A 701 7.01 -18.09 9.39
N ALA A 702 8.18 -17.79 9.94
CA ALA A 702 8.54 -18.11 11.33
C ALA A 702 9.78 -17.37 11.85
N ILE A 703 9.93 -17.26 13.16
CA ILE A 703 11.13 -16.74 13.83
C ILE A 703 12.08 -17.92 14.13
N PRO A 704 13.39 -17.86 13.81
CA PRO A 704 14.36 -18.84 14.30
C PRO A 704 14.34 -18.91 15.83
N GLY A 705 14.23 -20.11 16.40
CA GLY A 705 14.15 -20.31 17.84
C GLY A 705 12.76 -20.15 18.45
N ASP A 706 11.74 -19.76 17.69
CA ASP A 706 10.32 -19.86 18.08
C ASP A 706 9.79 -21.26 17.71
N ALA A 707 10.28 -22.26 18.43
CA ALA A 707 9.99 -23.67 18.20
C ALA A 707 8.50 -23.98 18.32
N ASN A 708 7.78 -23.32 19.24
CA ASN A 708 6.36 -23.58 19.45
C ASN A 708 5.43 -22.72 18.55
N ALA A 709 5.95 -21.73 17.82
CA ALA A 709 5.23 -20.82 16.94
C ALA A 709 4.26 -19.87 17.66
N ASP A 710 4.59 -19.44 18.87
CA ASP A 710 3.82 -18.46 19.64
C ASP A 710 4.27 -17.00 19.40
N LEU A 711 5.21 -16.80 18.47
CA LEU A 711 5.82 -15.52 18.11
C LEU A 711 6.67 -14.89 19.23
N ALA A 712 7.01 -15.65 20.26
CA ALA A 712 7.95 -15.27 21.31
C ALA A 712 9.09 -16.27 21.40
N ILE A 713 10.24 -15.82 21.93
CA ILE A 713 11.35 -16.74 22.27
C ILE A 713 11.40 -16.87 23.78
N THR A 714 10.90 -18.00 24.27
CA THR A 714 10.74 -18.29 25.70
C THR A 714 11.34 -19.65 26.05
N LEU A 715 11.32 -19.99 27.35
CA LEU A 715 11.73 -21.32 27.80
C LEU A 715 10.87 -22.44 27.19
N ALA A 716 9.62 -22.13 26.77
CA ALA A 716 8.76 -23.09 26.10
C ALA A 716 9.38 -23.59 24.79
N ASP A 717 10.10 -22.73 24.07
CA ASP A 717 10.76 -23.09 22.82
C ASP A 717 11.94 -24.04 23.02
N ALA A 718 12.78 -23.77 24.03
CA ALA A 718 13.85 -24.68 24.40
C ALA A 718 13.31 -26.05 24.82
N ILE A 719 12.19 -26.08 25.55
CA ILE A 719 11.49 -27.32 25.94
C ILE A 719 10.96 -28.04 24.69
N SER A 720 10.37 -27.32 23.75
CA SER A 720 9.89 -27.84 22.47
C SER A 720 11.01 -28.49 21.65
N ILE A 721 12.19 -27.88 21.59
CA ILE A 721 13.39 -28.44 20.95
C ILE A 721 13.86 -29.72 21.67
N VAL A 722 13.94 -29.71 22.99
CA VAL A 722 14.31 -30.89 23.80
C VAL A 722 13.33 -32.05 23.52
N ASN A 723 12.04 -31.75 23.52
CA ASN A 723 11.02 -32.76 23.26
C ASN A 723 11.11 -33.29 21.83
N TYR A 724 11.39 -32.45 20.84
CA TYR A 724 11.67 -32.91 19.48
C TYR A 724 12.84 -33.90 19.43
N ILE A 725 13.97 -33.59 20.09
CA ILE A 725 15.18 -34.43 20.10
C ILE A 725 14.92 -35.80 20.76
N PHE A 726 14.19 -35.83 21.88
CA PHE A 726 14.05 -37.05 22.69
C PHE A 726 12.75 -37.83 22.47
N ASN A 727 11.71 -37.23 21.89
CA ASN A 727 10.38 -37.83 21.71
C ASN A 727 9.90 -37.82 20.24
N ASN A 728 10.81 -38.09 19.29
CA ASN A 728 10.54 -38.12 17.83
C ASN A 728 9.36 -39.03 17.38
N ALA A 729 8.82 -39.90 18.25
CA ALA A 729 7.63 -40.70 17.97
C ALA A 729 6.52 -40.45 19.00
N GLY A 730 5.48 -39.72 18.62
CA GLY A 730 4.14 -39.91 19.20
C GLY A 730 3.53 -38.75 20.01
N CYS A 731 3.33 -37.58 19.41
CA CYS A 731 2.36 -36.61 19.95
C CYS A 731 1.18 -36.40 19.00
N LEU A 732 -0.01 -36.22 19.59
CA LEU A 732 -1.27 -35.93 18.92
C LEU A 732 -1.85 -34.63 19.52
N PRO A 733 -2.41 -33.72 18.70
CA PRO A 733 -2.61 -33.87 17.26
C PRO A 733 -1.41 -33.41 16.43
N LEU A 734 -1.06 -34.22 15.42
CA LEU A 734 -0.23 -33.78 14.30
C LEU A 734 -1.06 -32.76 13.48
N PRO A 735 -0.46 -31.65 13.00
CA PRO A 735 0.98 -31.42 12.79
C PRO A 735 1.67 -30.48 13.81
N LEU A 736 1.00 -30.14 14.92
CA LEU A 736 1.35 -28.99 15.76
C LEU A 736 2.46 -29.18 16.80
N CYS A 737 2.93 -30.41 17.07
CA CYS A 737 3.26 -30.70 18.46
C CYS A 737 4.72 -30.60 18.92
N TRP A 738 5.73 -30.17 18.13
CA TRP A 738 7.03 -29.81 18.75
C TRP A 738 7.74 -28.63 18.10
N LEU A 739 7.89 -28.61 16.77
CA LEU A 739 8.48 -27.48 16.04
C LEU A 739 7.43 -26.73 15.20
N SER A 740 6.15 -26.93 15.54
CA SER A 740 4.98 -26.43 14.78
C SER A 740 5.11 -26.61 13.26
N GLY A 741 5.62 -27.77 12.84
CA GLY A 741 5.74 -28.19 11.44
C GLY A 741 6.99 -27.71 10.69
N LYS A 742 7.96 -27.04 11.33
CA LYS A 742 9.16 -26.52 10.64
C LYS A 742 10.45 -26.73 11.43
N VAL A 743 11.34 -27.59 10.92
CA VAL A 743 12.66 -27.91 11.52
C VAL A 743 13.46 -26.65 11.86
N CYS A 744 13.37 -25.63 11.00
CA CYS A 744 14.07 -24.38 11.17
C CYS A 744 13.70 -23.56 12.42
N ARG A 745 12.53 -23.80 13.00
CA ARG A 745 12.12 -23.14 14.24
C ARG A 745 12.96 -23.61 15.43
N GLY A 746 13.50 -24.83 15.35
CA GLY A 746 14.32 -25.43 16.40
C GLY A 746 15.82 -25.47 16.13
N ASP A 747 16.27 -25.16 14.91
CA ASP A 747 17.69 -25.14 14.52
C ASP A 747 18.19 -23.70 14.65
N THR A 748 18.59 -23.35 15.85
CA THR A 748 18.90 -21.98 16.27
C THR A 748 20.34 -21.59 15.96
N ASP A 749 21.20 -22.53 15.56
CA ASP A 749 22.54 -22.24 15.05
C ASP A 749 22.71 -22.44 13.55
N GLY A 750 21.61 -22.72 12.85
CA GLY A 750 21.54 -22.84 11.41
C GLY A 750 22.37 -24.00 10.86
N SER A 751 22.60 -25.05 11.66
CA SER A 751 23.37 -26.22 11.26
C SER A 751 22.67 -27.10 10.22
N GLY A 752 21.37 -26.88 9.99
CA GLY A 752 20.48 -27.72 9.19
C GLY A 752 19.90 -28.90 9.95
N ALA A 753 20.15 -29.01 11.27
CA ALA A 753 19.64 -30.06 12.13
C ALA A 753 19.29 -29.52 13.52
N VAL A 754 18.27 -30.09 14.15
CA VAL A 754 17.87 -29.70 15.51
C VAL A 754 18.55 -30.62 16.53
N SER A 755 19.35 -30.04 17.41
CA SER A 755 20.25 -30.75 18.31
C SER A 755 20.25 -30.17 19.73
N LEU A 756 20.93 -30.84 20.67
CA LEU A 756 21.11 -30.30 22.02
C LEU A 756 21.94 -28.99 22.02
N ALA A 757 22.74 -28.74 20.97
CA ALA A 757 23.45 -27.47 20.85
C ALA A 757 22.46 -26.31 20.70
N ASP A 758 21.39 -26.50 19.93
CA ASP A 758 20.33 -25.52 19.74
C ASP A 758 19.61 -25.18 21.05
N VAL A 759 19.27 -26.21 21.83
CA VAL A 759 18.68 -26.05 23.16
C VAL A 759 19.58 -25.18 24.04
N ILE A 760 20.87 -25.51 24.11
CA ILE A 760 21.82 -24.79 24.98
C ILE A 760 21.93 -23.33 24.56
N ARG A 761 22.00 -23.07 23.26
CA ARG A 761 22.10 -21.70 22.75
C ARG A 761 20.82 -20.90 22.98
N LEU A 762 19.66 -21.49 22.75
CA LEU A 762 18.37 -20.85 23.01
C LEU A 762 18.16 -20.55 24.50
N VAL A 763 18.53 -21.48 25.38
CA VAL A 763 18.51 -21.26 26.84
C VAL A 763 19.46 -20.13 27.24
N ASN A 764 20.68 -20.09 26.67
CA ASN A 764 21.60 -18.99 26.92
C ASN A 764 21.02 -17.65 26.46
N PHE A 765 20.36 -17.60 25.30
CA PHE A 765 19.67 -16.40 24.82
C PHE A 765 18.58 -15.93 25.79
N ILE A 766 17.76 -16.84 26.31
CA ILE A 766 16.66 -16.54 27.22
C ILE A 766 17.15 -15.99 28.56
N PHE A 767 18.19 -16.60 29.14
CA PHE A 767 18.62 -16.29 30.51
C PHE A 767 19.80 -15.30 30.61
N ALA A 768 20.56 -15.07 29.53
CA ALA A 768 21.79 -14.28 29.60
C ALA A 768 21.70 -12.85 29.04
N LYS A 769 20.51 -12.27 28.83
CA LYS A 769 20.41 -10.83 28.46
C LYS A 769 21.02 -9.99 29.62
N PRO A 770 22.21 -9.34 29.51
CA PRO A 770 22.89 -8.84 28.32
C PRO A 770 24.33 -9.36 28.13
N CYS A 771 24.87 -9.10 26.94
CA CYS A 771 26.30 -9.01 26.69
C CYS A 771 26.97 -8.08 27.73
N PRO A 772 28.30 -8.15 27.95
CA PRO A 772 28.99 -7.33 28.94
C PRO A 772 28.65 -5.84 28.75
N THR A 773 27.77 -5.31 29.59
CA THR A 773 27.42 -3.89 29.65
C THR A 773 28.63 -3.15 30.20
N GLY A 774 29.41 -2.57 29.30
CA GLY A 774 30.60 -1.79 29.67
C GLY A 774 31.13 -0.87 28.58
N VAL A 775 30.61 -0.94 27.35
CA VAL A 775 30.98 -0.01 26.27
C VAL A 775 29.74 0.79 25.87
N PRO A 776 29.70 2.11 26.11
CA PRO A 776 28.68 2.98 25.55
C PRO A 776 28.70 2.86 24.02
N GLY A 777 27.60 2.40 23.41
CA GLY A 777 27.47 2.23 21.96
C GLY A 777 27.40 0.79 21.44
N THR A 778 27.44 -0.26 22.28
CA THR A 778 27.21 -1.65 21.82
C THR A 778 25.76 -2.09 22.05
N THR A 779 25.07 -2.43 20.96
CA THR A 779 23.66 -2.84 20.85
C THR A 779 23.35 -4.20 21.52
N PRO A 780 22.08 -4.50 21.88
CA PRO A 780 21.72 -5.51 22.89
C PRO A 780 21.80 -7.01 22.53
N CYS A 781 22.32 -7.44 21.37
CA CYS A 781 22.23 -8.86 20.94
C CYS A 781 23.55 -9.44 20.39
N CYS A 782 24.42 -10.00 21.25
CA CYS A 782 25.68 -10.65 20.87
C CYS A 782 25.51 -12.08 20.33
N TRP A 783 24.34 -12.69 20.50
CA TRP A 783 23.98 -13.95 19.85
C TRP A 783 22.48 -13.95 19.57
N LYS A 784 22.09 -14.21 18.32
CA LYS A 784 20.71 -14.35 17.87
C LYS A 784 20.53 -15.75 17.28
N PRO A 785 19.37 -16.40 17.49
CA PRO A 785 18.99 -17.58 16.72
C PRO A 785 19.14 -17.29 15.22
N LEU A 786 19.95 -18.10 14.54
CA LEU A 786 20.18 -17.96 13.10
C LEU A 786 19.21 -18.86 12.34
N PRO A 787 18.60 -18.39 11.24
CA PRO A 787 17.81 -19.24 10.38
C PRO A 787 18.66 -20.39 9.84
N SER A 788 18.12 -21.61 9.81
CA SER A 788 18.70 -22.66 8.96
C SER A 788 18.79 -22.15 7.54
N PRO A 789 19.90 -22.41 6.82
CA PRO A 789 19.99 -22.12 5.39
C PRO A 789 18.81 -22.81 4.66
N GLY A 790 17.83 -22.01 4.22
CA GLY A 790 16.75 -22.42 3.30
C GLY A 790 15.43 -22.56 4.00
N SER A 791 15.43 -22.15 5.27
CA SER A 791 14.24 -22.07 6.05
C SER A 791 13.37 -20.89 5.67
N THR A 792 12.07 -21.09 5.84
CA THR A 792 11.10 -20.01 5.91
C THR A 792 11.16 -19.29 7.26
N CYS A 793 12.08 -19.65 8.15
CA CYS A 793 12.18 -19.07 9.47
C CYS A 793 13.07 -17.83 9.40
N CYS A 794 12.63 -16.71 8.81
CA CYS A 794 13.47 -15.52 8.67
C CYS A 794 12.85 -14.26 9.30
N LEU A 795 11.81 -14.41 10.12
CA LEU A 795 11.24 -13.29 10.85
C LEU A 795 12.24 -12.76 11.89
N PRO A 796 12.28 -11.44 12.11
CA PRO A 796 13.16 -10.84 13.11
C PRO A 796 12.83 -11.37 14.51
N VAL A 797 13.87 -11.52 15.32
CA VAL A 797 13.74 -11.96 16.71
C VAL A 797 13.22 -10.80 17.56
N PRO A 798 12.08 -10.93 18.26
CA PRO A 798 11.50 -9.85 19.06
C PRO A 798 12.48 -9.28 20.09
N GLY A 799 12.67 -7.96 20.06
CA GLY A 799 13.55 -7.23 20.98
C GLY A 799 15.04 -7.26 20.63
N CYS A 800 15.42 -7.65 19.41
CA CYS A 800 16.75 -7.44 18.84
C CYS A 800 16.68 -6.46 17.66
N ASP A 801 17.61 -5.50 17.62
CA ASP A 801 17.78 -4.58 16.50
C ASP A 801 18.29 -5.35 15.25
N PRO A 802 17.61 -5.23 14.09
CA PRO A 802 18.00 -5.92 12.85
C PRO A 802 19.37 -5.46 12.28
N SER A 803 19.89 -4.30 12.67
CA SER A 803 21.17 -3.74 12.20
C SER A 803 22.42 -4.35 12.86
N CYS A 804 22.24 -5.24 13.84
CA CYS A 804 23.34 -5.85 14.60
C CYS A 804 23.86 -7.15 13.91
N PRO A 805 25.17 -7.29 13.63
CA PRO A 805 25.75 -8.40 12.86
C PRO A 805 25.33 -9.79 13.35
#